data_AF-A0A931LRT0-F1
#
_entry.id   AF-A0A931LRT0-F1
#
_cell.length_a   1.000
_cell.length_b   1.000
_cell.length_c   1.000
_cell.angle_alpha   90.00
_cell.angle_beta   90.00
_cell.angle_gamma   90.00
#
_symmetry.space_group_name_H-M   'P 1'
#
loop_
_entity.id
_entity.type
_entity.pdbx_description
1 polymer ?
#
loop_
_entity_poly.entity_id
_entity_poly.type
_entity_poly.pdbx_seq_one_letter_code
_entity_poly.pdbx_strand_id
1 'polypeptide(L)'
;MKFEKEANMLRSSTVRRVAVALIGTVILGVAIGAIVSKSFTGTDSQTAIVSVQAGAYDDYGNLGNTGPRCASTATINSFQFLMNKYPDIVGGTKLIPGAGTDNEDPLLRLGSARNALHDGWKKQGQPRSGVQGECLQAKFGKHRRFWWEAKAQWIEDFAEGRIILDGMVFTGGLDEPDQDPTKWKFGSVLKKGAPTWDFLWQEISHGEDVEIAFADKEKEKPTADHAVTLVGLSDDGQTRQITYIDPNNPNRNSNNPNQPGLFTATLTTSTLFGGSLGFRWDNKVNDPADVAIYLAYSESPIRPHYKSYMIDGDTLQNVVVNLRTQFGVLRAKVMRATHLLAPALKNHTGGPDEVDKDLNILQKAFPHLKCYFIRSVQRERPLKPAGVLVELNPLNRDFRREPEVQVGVPAHLCTPAAKSNARSEGPPDEKSVPSVPHYLCYAIADQDAGIRVRINTQFGEERTMVHKARGLCVPALKNPTGTEREQLRELDKLQTQFPHLKCYEIDGALPERNGLVHLRTQFSLEERVRVGKSQHLCVPVEKKIRFLKEVDTFFDSIARITIEGPFGSDIVTLSGPTIVVVNIENVTDSDKDGLEEVETQIVHLELSGTSKILGPITLRHRATEALGPVRQPDQLSMGKIEERVNNIHGVLEIPPFTPTGTADSFFDVFFEIELLNPPALVPRELRLLHNETPKHMRATITHKPPRKGETYESPEVIELFDESGRPSGVRVRNVSHTPNPELPDFFVKHFIKVSSTRAFVELPLPGTIQAQLLLLRPAFTFKEAPAGVDSIFGLANIELSQIGLSLDPKAGRISGKVDIQNVRSLGGDRHQLPVLIKVLDANGIPFAELWMELFFDIVPGSKGP
;
A
#
# COMPACT_ATOMS: atom_id res chain seq x y z
N MET A 1 74.65 4.76 2.03
CA MET A 1 75.66 4.38 3.04
C MET A 1 74.95 3.80 4.25
N LYS A 2 75.36 2.60 4.68
CA LYS A 2 75.18 1.92 5.98
C LYS A 2 73.99 2.26 6.92
N PHE A 3 73.22 1.20 7.19
CA PHE A 3 72.86 0.62 8.51
C PHE A 3 72.02 1.38 9.56
N GLU A 4 71.01 0.65 10.08
CA GLU A 4 70.58 0.59 11.51
C GLU A 4 69.97 1.84 12.17
N LYS A 5 69.15 1.81 13.24
CA LYS A 5 68.36 0.82 13.99
C LYS A 5 67.49 1.65 14.97
N GLU A 6 66.50 0.98 15.52
CA GLU A 6 65.61 1.36 16.61
C GLU A 6 66.23 1.96 17.90
N ALA A 7 65.34 2.69 18.60
CA ALA A 7 65.00 2.59 20.03
C ALA A 7 65.56 3.58 21.09
N ASN A 8 64.58 4.07 21.88
CA ASN A 8 64.63 4.43 23.31
C ASN A 8 65.35 5.75 23.67
N MET A 9 64.93 6.62 24.61
CA MET A 9 64.17 6.37 25.85
C MET A 9 63.79 7.71 26.54
N LEU A 10 62.59 7.77 27.14
CA LEU A 10 62.21 8.39 28.44
C LEU A 10 62.81 9.74 28.93
N ARG A 11 61.92 10.74 29.16
CA ARG A 11 61.58 11.35 30.48
C ARG A 11 60.91 12.73 30.30
N SER A 12 59.62 12.84 30.64
CA SER A 12 59.14 13.47 31.89
C SER A 12 59.22 15.01 31.93
N SER A 13 58.08 15.69 31.80
CA SER A 13 57.36 16.27 32.95
C SER A 13 56.42 17.40 32.50
N THR A 14 55.17 17.24 32.91
CA THR A 14 54.11 18.24 32.86
C THR A 14 54.29 19.26 34.00
N VAL A 15 53.66 20.43 33.84
CA VAL A 15 53.14 21.36 34.88
C VAL A 15 53.92 22.68 35.08
N ARG A 16 53.37 23.77 34.52
CA ARG A 16 52.95 25.04 35.20
C ARG A 16 52.51 26.06 34.12
N ARG A 17 51.21 26.24 33.84
CA ARG A 17 50.25 27.21 34.47
C ARG A 17 50.80 28.65 34.50
N VAL A 18 50.41 29.51 33.54
CA VAL A 18 49.27 30.47 33.57
C VAL A 18 49.61 31.78 34.30
N ALA A 19 49.68 32.90 33.54
CA ALA A 19 49.00 34.18 33.83
C ALA A 19 49.39 35.26 32.78
N VAL A 20 48.39 35.77 32.04
CA VAL A 20 47.86 37.17 32.11
C VAL A 20 48.67 38.17 31.26
N ALA A 21 48.25 38.44 30.03
CA ALA A 21 47.31 39.49 29.60
C ALA A 21 47.93 40.91 29.58
N LEU A 22 48.07 41.47 28.37
CA LEU A 22 47.75 42.87 28.11
C LEU A 22 47.56 43.12 26.60
N ILE A 23 46.49 43.85 26.34
CA ILE A 23 45.87 44.27 25.08
C ILE A 23 46.71 45.33 24.36
N GLY A 24 46.67 45.36 23.03
CA GLY A 24 46.79 46.62 22.26
C GLY A 24 47.49 46.55 20.91
N THR A 25 46.69 46.40 19.82
CA THR A 25 46.71 47.17 18.54
C THR A 25 48.07 47.50 17.90
N VAL A 26 48.39 47.19 16.63
CA VAL A 26 47.81 47.58 15.32
C VAL A 26 48.51 46.64 14.30
N ILE A 27 47.85 45.97 13.34
CA ILE A 27 47.63 46.36 11.94
C ILE A 27 46.71 45.29 11.32
N LEU A 28 45.48 45.64 10.95
CA LEU A 28 44.71 44.93 9.93
C LEU A 28 43.89 45.94 9.14
N GLY A 29 44.28 46.15 7.89
CA GLY A 29 43.57 47.01 6.95
C GLY A 29 44.16 46.81 5.56
N VAL A 30 43.52 45.96 4.76
CA VAL A 30 43.16 46.10 3.33
C VAL A 30 42.50 44.79 2.90
N ALA A 31 41.17 44.80 2.75
CA ALA A 31 40.40 44.05 1.74
C ALA A 31 38.89 44.15 2.02
N ILE A 32 38.30 45.31 1.72
CA ILE A 32 36.86 45.45 1.44
C ILE A 32 36.79 45.96 0.00
N GLY A 33 36.16 45.19 -0.88
CA GLY A 33 35.92 45.59 -2.27
C GLY A 33 35.42 44.46 -3.15
N ALA A 34 34.09 44.38 -3.29
CA ALA A 34 33.33 43.76 -4.38
C ALA A 34 33.27 42.22 -4.48
N ILE A 35 32.28 41.60 -3.80
CA ILE A 35 31.44 40.53 -4.38
C ILE A 35 30.00 40.72 -3.89
N VAL A 36 29.20 41.46 -4.65
CA VAL A 36 27.73 41.38 -4.68
C VAL A 36 27.35 41.21 -6.15
N SER A 37 26.33 40.40 -6.40
CA SER A 37 25.65 40.15 -7.67
C SER A 37 26.30 39.12 -8.62
N LYS A 38 25.92 37.85 -8.44
CA LYS A 38 25.40 37.00 -9.53
C LYS A 38 24.47 35.91 -8.96
N SER A 39 23.18 36.20 -9.07
CA SER A 39 22.03 35.32 -9.29
C SER A 39 22.19 33.83 -8.99
N PHE A 40 21.63 33.37 -7.87
CA PHE A 40 21.07 32.03 -7.75
C PHE A 40 19.57 32.11 -8.08
N THR A 41 19.25 32.03 -9.37
CA THR A 41 17.90 31.66 -9.83
C THR A 41 17.91 30.16 -10.06
N GLY A 42 17.48 29.41 -9.06
CA GLY A 42 17.32 27.96 -9.13
C GLY A 42 16.25 27.55 -8.14
N THR A 43 15.00 27.70 -8.52
CA THR A 43 13.87 27.07 -7.85
C THR A 43 13.90 25.58 -8.19
N ASP A 44 14.54 24.77 -7.35
CA ASP A 44 14.36 23.31 -7.41
C ASP A 44 12.98 22.97 -6.83
N SER A 45 12.00 22.86 -7.73
CA SER A 45 10.78 22.12 -7.49
C SER A 45 11.15 20.65 -7.32
N GLN A 46 11.15 20.14 -6.09
CA GLN A 46 11.17 18.69 -5.86
C GLN A 46 9.87 18.11 -6.44
N THR A 47 9.97 17.56 -7.65
CA THR A 47 8.95 16.70 -8.23
C THR A 47 8.82 15.45 -7.38
N ALA A 48 7.60 15.10 -6.99
CA ALA A 48 7.34 13.89 -6.21
C ALA A 48 7.82 12.67 -7.01
N ILE A 49 8.76 11.90 -6.44
CA ILE A 49 9.22 10.64 -7.02
C ILE A 49 8.03 9.68 -7.02
N VAL A 50 7.63 9.20 -8.20
CA VAL A 50 6.62 8.15 -8.33
C VAL A 50 7.38 6.84 -8.51
N SER A 51 7.22 5.90 -7.59
CA SER A 51 7.79 4.55 -7.69
C SER A 51 6.69 3.50 -7.66
N VAL A 52 6.92 2.42 -8.41
CA VAL A 52 6.10 1.21 -8.41
C VAL A 52 7.02 0.01 -8.19
N GLN A 53 6.57 -0.94 -7.36
CA GLN A 53 7.29 -2.19 -7.09
C GLN A 53 6.34 -3.36 -7.28
N ALA A 54 6.81 -4.39 -7.98
CA ALA A 54 6.09 -5.64 -8.12
C ALA A 54 6.14 -6.44 -6.82
N GLY A 55 7.25 -6.41 -6.08
CA GLY A 55 7.38 -7.07 -4.77
C GLY A 55 8.68 -6.71 -4.07
N ALA A 56 8.82 -7.19 -2.83
CA ALA A 56 10.08 -7.16 -2.11
C ALA A 56 11.03 -8.24 -2.66
N TYR A 57 12.34 -8.06 -2.45
CA TYR A 57 13.35 -9.04 -2.88
C TYR A 57 13.10 -10.46 -2.34
N ASP A 58 12.60 -10.56 -1.10
CA ASP A 58 12.31 -11.85 -0.45
C ASP A 58 11.07 -12.55 -1.02
N ASP A 59 10.25 -11.85 -1.81
CA ASP A 59 9.13 -12.47 -2.50
C ASP A 59 9.61 -13.36 -3.65
N TYR A 60 10.84 -13.18 -4.16
CA TYR A 60 11.39 -13.92 -5.29
C TYR A 60 12.16 -15.18 -4.85
N GLY A 61 12.37 -16.11 -5.78
CA GLY A 61 13.04 -17.38 -5.47
C GLY A 61 14.52 -17.27 -5.09
N ASN A 62 15.16 -16.13 -5.35
CA ASN A 62 16.56 -15.86 -4.99
C ASN A 62 17.53 -16.99 -5.41
N LEU A 63 17.21 -17.71 -6.49
CA LEU A 63 18.06 -18.73 -7.09
C LEU A 63 19.16 -18.07 -7.91
N GLY A 64 20.43 -18.37 -7.58
CA GLY A 64 21.58 -17.98 -8.39
C GLY A 64 21.67 -18.74 -9.71
N ASN A 65 22.21 -18.09 -10.74
CA ASN A 65 22.47 -18.72 -12.03
C ASN A 65 23.65 -19.70 -11.95
N THR A 66 23.57 -20.80 -12.69
CA THR A 66 24.70 -21.73 -12.88
C THR A 66 24.90 -22.01 -14.38
N GLY A 67 25.98 -21.49 -14.96
CA GLY A 67 26.28 -21.64 -16.38
C GLY A 67 25.41 -20.74 -17.27
N PRO A 68 25.03 -21.16 -18.50
CA PRO A 68 24.27 -20.34 -19.44
C PRO A 68 22.76 -20.38 -19.18
N ARG A 69 22.33 -20.31 -17.91
CA ARG A 69 20.92 -20.52 -17.50
C ARG A 69 20.23 -19.25 -17.02
N CYS A 70 20.71 -18.06 -17.38
CA CYS A 70 20.17 -16.78 -16.89
C CYS A 70 18.67 -16.63 -17.16
N ALA A 71 18.22 -16.88 -18.40
CA ALA A 71 16.80 -16.83 -18.77
C ALA A 71 15.93 -17.78 -17.93
N SER A 72 16.33 -19.05 -17.83
CA SER A 72 15.60 -20.04 -17.01
C SER A 72 15.66 -19.71 -15.52
N THR A 73 16.74 -19.09 -15.04
CA THR A 73 16.87 -18.69 -13.63
C THR A 73 15.97 -17.51 -13.30
N ALA A 74 15.96 -16.48 -14.15
CA ALA A 74 15.06 -15.34 -14.03
C ALA A 74 13.61 -15.83 -13.99
N THR A 75 13.19 -16.64 -14.97
CA THR A 75 11.82 -17.17 -15.03
C THR A 75 11.43 -18.04 -13.82
N ILE A 76 12.34 -18.83 -13.25
CA ILE A 76 12.00 -19.60 -12.04
C ILE A 76 11.91 -18.71 -10.79
N ASN A 77 12.76 -17.69 -10.67
CA ASN A 77 12.65 -16.70 -9.59
C ASN A 77 11.32 -15.94 -9.68
N SER A 78 10.93 -15.56 -10.90
CA SER A 78 9.65 -14.95 -11.27
C SER A 78 8.46 -15.83 -10.92
N PHE A 79 8.50 -17.13 -11.26
CA PHE A 79 7.47 -18.08 -10.87
C PHE A 79 7.35 -18.24 -9.35
N GLN A 80 8.46 -18.17 -8.62
CA GLN A 80 8.42 -18.23 -7.16
C GLN A 80 7.79 -16.96 -6.58
N PHE A 81 8.04 -15.80 -7.18
CA PHE A 81 7.33 -14.57 -6.87
C PHE A 81 5.83 -14.70 -7.08
N LEU A 82 5.38 -15.24 -8.22
CA LEU A 82 3.95 -15.49 -8.45
C LEU A 82 3.38 -16.43 -7.39
N MET A 83 4.10 -17.49 -7.00
CA MET A 83 3.66 -18.42 -5.95
C MET A 83 3.56 -17.78 -4.57
N ASN A 84 4.46 -16.85 -4.25
CA ASN A 84 4.47 -16.15 -2.96
C ASN A 84 3.42 -15.03 -2.90
N LYS A 85 3.30 -14.25 -3.98
CA LYS A 85 2.40 -13.09 -4.05
C LYS A 85 0.96 -13.46 -4.38
N TYR A 86 0.75 -14.48 -5.20
CA TYR A 86 -0.57 -14.93 -5.65
C TYR A 86 -0.84 -16.40 -5.31
N PRO A 87 -0.73 -16.78 -4.02
CA PRO A 87 -0.98 -18.16 -3.60
C PRO A 87 -2.43 -18.59 -3.88
N ASP A 88 -3.36 -17.65 -4.00
CA ASP A 88 -4.73 -17.87 -4.48
C ASP A 88 -4.81 -18.45 -5.88
N ILE A 89 -4.01 -17.87 -6.78
CA ILE A 89 -4.15 -18.12 -8.21
C ILE A 89 -3.26 -19.28 -8.62
N VAL A 90 -2.02 -19.31 -8.11
CA VAL A 90 -1.00 -20.28 -8.53
C VAL A 90 -0.56 -21.25 -7.42
N GLY A 91 -0.94 -21.05 -6.16
CA GLY A 91 -0.45 -21.88 -5.03
C GLY A 91 -0.89 -23.36 -5.10
N GLY A 92 -2.06 -23.64 -5.68
CA GLY A 92 -2.52 -25.01 -5.94
C GLY A 92 -1.95 -25.67 -7.21
N THR A 93 -1.09 -24.96 -7.94
CA THR A 93 -0.52 -25.44 -9.21
C THR A 93 0.81 -26.16 -8.98
N LYS A 94 1.38 -26.73 -10.05
CA LYS A 94 2.74 -27.29 -10.03
C LYS A 94 3.71 -26.34 -10.72
N LEU A 95 3.46 -25.02 -10.70
CA LEU A 95 4.29 -24.03 -11.38
C LEU A 95 5.78 -24.18 -11.06
N ILE A 96 6.09 -24.58 -9.83
CA ILE A 96 7.40 -25.11 -9.46
C ILE A 96 7.22 -26.56 -8.97
N PRO A 97 7.39 -27.56 -9.85
CA PRO A 97 7.15 -28.96 -9.52
C PRO A 97 7.98 -29.40 -8.30
N GLY A 98 7.36 -30.09 -7.35
CA GLY A 98 8.00 -30.53 -6.09
C GLY A 98 7.70 -29.66 -4.86
N ALA A 99 6.93 -28.56 -5.00
CA ALA A 99 6.60 -27.61 -3.92
C ALA A 99 5.69 -28.14 -2.78
N GLY A 100 5.46 -29.46 -2.69
CA GLY A 100 4.46 -30.05 -1.78
C GLY A 100 4.96 -31.22 -0.93
N THR A 101 6.27 -31.43 -0.86
CA THR A 101 6.87 -32.32 0.15
C THR A 101 7.69 -31.47 1.10
N ASP A 102 7.24 -31.35 2.34
CA ASP A 102 7.73 -30.38 3.35
C ASP A 102 9.21 -30.53 3.78
N ASN A 103 10.00 -31.37 3.09
CA ASN A 103 11.32 -31.81 3.52
C ASN A 103 12.46 -31.52 2.51
N GLU A 104 12.20 -30.90 1.35
CA GLU A 104 13.26 -30.53 0.40
C GLU A 104 13.70 -29.08 0.56
N ASP A 105 15.02 -28.84 0.47
CA ASP A 105 15.61 -27.50 0.45
C ASP A 105 14.97 -26.64 -0.67
N PRO A 106 14.37 -25.48 -0.35
CA PRO A 106 13.75 -24.60 -1.34
C PRO A 106 14.66 -24.26 -2.52
N LEU A 107 15.96 -24.06 -2.31
CA LEU A 107 16.91 -23.71 -3.38
C LEU A 107 17.22 -24.90 -4.29
N LEU A 108 17.27 -26.12 -3.76
CA LEU A 108 17.44 -27.34 -4.58
C LEU A 108 16.22 -27.59 -5.47
N ARG A 109 15.01 -27.33 -4.95
CA ARG A 109 13.77 -27.41 -5.72
C ARG A 109 13.74 -26.39 -6.86
N LEU A 110 14.06 -25.13 -6.57
CA LEU A 110 14.16 -24.07 -7.58
C LEU A 110 15.23 -24.40 -8.63
N GLY A 111 16.40 -24.89 -8.19
CA GLY A 111 17.47 -25.35 -9.07
C GLY A 111 17.04 -26.46 -10.02
N SER A 112 16.25 -27.42 -9.54
CA SER A 112 15.72 -28.52 -10.34
C SER A 112 14.70 -28.05 -11.37
N ALA A 113 13.77 -27.15 -10.98
CA ALA A 113 12.81 -26.54 -11.90
C ALA A 113 13.52 -25.72 -12.98
N ARG A 114 14.54 -24.92 -12.61
CA ARG A 114 15.37 -24.17 -13.55
C ARG A 114 16.06 -25.11 -14.53
N ASN A 115 16.59 -26.23 -14.03
CA ASN A 115 17.27 -27.18 -14.88
C ASN A 115 16.31 -27.83 -15.89
N ALA A 116 15.12 -28.22 -15.46
CA ALA A 116 14.09 -28.75 -16.35
C ALA A 116 13.60 -27.70 -17.38
N LEU A 117 13.40 -26.45 -16.98
CA LEU A 117 13.01 -25.38 -17.91
C LEU A 117 14.12 -25.10 -18.93
N HIS A 118 15.38 -25.18 -18.51
CA HIS A 118 16.52 -25.02 -19.40
C HIS A 118 16.70 -26.23 -20.31
N ASP A 119 16.92 -27.44 -19.78
CA ASP A 119 17.31 -28.62 -20.56
C ASP A 119 16.11 -29.27 -21.30
N GLY A 120 14.88 -28.94 -20.89
CA GLY A 120 13.64 -29.57 -21.35
C GLY A 120 13.08 -30.54 -20.30
N TRP A 121 11.80 -30.87 -20.45
CA TRP A 121 11.08 -31.76 -19.53
C TRP A 121 10.18 -32.73 -20.27
N LYS A 122 9.49 -33.61 -19.53
CA LYS A 122 8.48 -34.52 -20.09
C LYS A 122 7.14 -34.28 -19.43
N LYS A 123 6.08 -34.21 -20.24
CA LYS A 123 4.68 -34.20 -19.79
C LYS A 123 4.02 -35.48 -20.30
N GLN A 124 3.60 -36.36 -19.38
CA GLN A 124 2.98 -37.66 -19.74
C GLN A 124 3.80 -38.47 -20.77
N GLY A 125 5.12 -38.45 -20.63
CA GLY A 125 6.05 -39.13 -21.53
C GLY A 125 6.38 -38.37 -22.83
N GLN A 126 5.64 -37.32 -23.17
CA GLN A 126 5.93 -36.46 -24.32
C GLN A 126 7.04 -35.46 -24.00
N PRO A 127 8.09 -35.35 -24.83
CA PRO A 127 9.17 -34.39 -24.62
C PRO A 127 8.70 -32.95 -24.86
N ARG A 128 9.19 -32.03 -24.04
CA ARG A 128 9.05 -30.58 -24.18
C ARG A 128 10.44 -29.97 -24.34
N SER A 129 10.55 -29.00 -25.24
CA SER A 129 11.81 -28.30 -25.47
C SER A 129 12.05 -27.28 -24.37
N GLY A 130 13.25 -27.27 -23.80
CA GLY A 130 13.69 -26.22 -22.89
C GLY A 130 14.40 -25.07 -23.60
N VAL A 131 14.89 -24.11 -22.82
CA VAL A 131 15.65 -22.94 -23.31
C VAL A 131 17.02 -23.33 -23.91
N GLN A 132 17.60 -24.46 -23.47
CA GLN A 132 18.96 -24.93 -23.78
C GLN A 132 19.22 -25.10 -25.27
N GLY A 133 18.17 -25.42 -26.06
CA GLY A 133 18.27 -25.83 -27.47
C GLY A 133 19.28 -25.03 -28.30
N GLU A 134 19.55 -23.77 -27.94
CA GLU A 134 20.58 -22.96 -28.59
C GLU A 134 21.43 -22.03 -27.68
N CYS A 135 21.40 -22.11 -26.33
CA CYS A 135 22.29 -21.29 -25.46
C CYS A 135 23.80 -21.47 -25.78
N LEU A 136 24.15 -22.55 -26.48
CA LEU A 136 25.52 -22.87 -26.89
C LEU A 136 25.79 -22.67 -28.39
N GLN A 137 24.79 -22.40 -29.25
CA GLN A 137 24.97 -22.58 -30.71
C GLN A 137 24.30 -21.59 -31.69
N ALA A 138 23.51 -20.58 -31.34
CA ALA A 138 22.76 -19.85 -32.38
C ALA A 138 22.64 -18.32 -32.34
N LYS A 139 22.34 -17.83 -33.54
CA LYS A 139 22.01 -16.45 -33.95
C LYS A 139 20.96 -15.82 -33.00
N PHE A 140 21.12 -14.52 -32.74
CA PHE A 140 20.30 -13.68 -31.85
C PHE A 140 18.78 -13.92 -31.86
N GLY A 141 18.18 -14.16 -33.04
CA GLY A 141 16.73 -14.21 -33.19
C GLY A 141 16.03 -15.40 -32.55
N LYS A 142 16.70 -16.55 -32.49
CA LYS A 142 16.07 -17.81 -32.07
C LYS A 142 16.02 -18.01 -30.56
N HIS A 143 16.97 -17.44 -29.81
CA HIS A 143 16.99 -17.52 -28.35
C HIS A 143 15.70 -16.98 -27.72
N ARG A 144 15.24 -15.82 -28.22
CA ARG A 144 13.99 -15.16 -27.80
C ARG A 144 12.79 -16.09 -27.95
N ARG A 145 12.67 -16.69 -29.14
CA ARG A 145 11.62 -17.66 -29.45
C ARG A 145 11.67 -18.85 -28.49
N PHE A 146 12.82 -19.49 -28.31
CA PHE A 146 12.91 -20.68 -27.46
C PHE A 146 12.62 -20.38 -25.99
N TRP A 147 13.08 -19.24 -25.48
CA TRP A 147 12.72 -18.82 -24.12
C TRP A 147 11.21 -18.62 -23.99
N TRP A 148 10.59 -17.87 -24.89
CA TRP A 148 9.13 -17.69 -24.92
C TRP A 148 8.38 -19.02 -25.01
N GLU A 149 8.71 -19.87 -25.98
CA GLU A 149 8.00 -21.12 -26.23
C GLU A 149 8.16 -22.10 -25.06
N ALA A 150 9.35 -22.18 -24.44
CA ALA A 150 9.57 -22.99 -23.25
C ALA A 150 8.74 -22.46 -22.07
N LYS A 151 8.74 -21.14 -21.84
CA LYS A 151 7.96 -20.50 -20.78
C LYS A 151 6.46 -20.72 -20.95
N ALA A 152 5.94 -20.53 -22.16
CA ALA A 152 4.53 -20.74 -22.48
C ALA A 152 4.11 -22.20 -22.35
N GLN A 153 4.96 -23.14 -22.78
CA GLN A 153 4.71 -24.58 -22.58
C GLN A 153 4.75 -24.96 -21.10
N TRP A 154 5.64 -24.35 -20.31
CA TRP A 154 5.73 -24.59 -18.88
C TRP A 154 4.43 -24.18 -18.18
N ILE A 155 3.92 -22.99 -18.48
CA ILE A 155 2.63 -22.51 -17.95
C ILE A 155 1.48 -23.41 -18.39
N GLU A 156 1.43 -23.80 -19.68
CA GLU A 156 0.45 -24.78 -20.19
C GLU A 156 0.49 -26.10 -19.39
N ASP A 157 1.68 -26.60 -19.06
CA ASP A 157 1.84 -27.89 -18.40
C ASP A 157 1.63 -27.85 -16.88
N PHE A 158 1.94 -26.74 -16.23
CA PHE A 158 2.08 -26.67 -14.77
C PHE A 158 1.15 -25.67 -14.09
N ALA A 159 0.61 -24.69 -14.81
CA ALA A 159 -0.28 -23.65 -14.30
C ALA A 159 -1.39 -23.30 -15.32
N GLU A 160 -1.94 -24.32 -16.00
CA GLU A 160 -2.94 -24.16 -17.07
C GLU A 160 -4.11 -23.27 -16.59
N GLY A 161 -4.33 -22.17 -17.30
CA GLY A 161 -5.41 -21.23 -17.02
C GLY A 161 -5.29 -20.43 -15.74
N ARG A 162 -4.08 -20.33 -15.18
CA ARG A 162 -3.79 -19.48 -14.02
C ARG A 162 -2.91 -18.29 -14.35
N ILE A 163 -2.16 -18.34 -15.46
CA ILE A 163 -1.25 -17.27 -15.89
C ILE A 163 -1.51 -16.96 -17.37
N ILE A 164 -1.61 -15.67 -17.71
CA ILE A 164 -1.54 -15.16 -19.09
C ILE A 164 -0.13 -14.62 -19.32
N LEU A 165 0.34 -14.79 -20.56
CA LEU A 165 1.60 -14.21 -21.02
C LEU A 165 1.33 -13.00 -21.92
N ASP A 166 2.14 -11.95 -21.78
CA ASP A 166 2.28 -10.84 -22.73
C ASP A 166 3.80 -10.58 -22.91
N GLY A 167 4.16 -9.75 -23.87
CA GLY A 167 5.55 -9.38 -24.09
C GLY A 167 5.77 -8.47 -25.27
N MET A 168 6.91 -7.77 -25.23
CA MET A 168 7.42 -6.97 -26.33
C MET A 168 8.76 -7.51 -26.79
N VAL A 169 8.92 -7.70 -28.10
CA VAL A 169 10.14 -8.25 -28.67
C VAL A 169 10.62 -7.41 -29.84
N PHE A 170 11.82 -6.84 -29.70
CA PHE A 170 12.49 -6.16 -30.80
C PHE A 170 13.02 -7.16 -31.82
N THR A 171 12.65 -7.00 -33.09
CA THR A 171 13.09 -7.91 -34.17
C THR A 171 13.79 -7.20 -35.32
N GLY A 172 14.16 -5.92 -35.17
CA GLY A 172 14.72 -5.14 -36.27
C GLY A 172 16.10 -5.64 -36.71
N GLY A 173 16.30 -5.71 -38.02
CA GLY A 173 17.60 -5.96 -38.67
C GLY A 173 17.82 -7.37 -39.24
N LEU A 174 16.84 -8.27 -39.19
CA LEU A 174 16.99 -9.63 -39.71
C LEU A 174 15.67 -10.08 -40.38
N ASP A 175 15.60 -9.98 -41.71
CA ASP A 175 14.42 -10.29 -42.55
C ASP A 175 14.09 -11.80 -42.67
N GLU A 176 14.44 -12.63 -41.68
CA GLU A 176 14.14 -14.06 -41.74
C GLU A 176 12.67 -14.32 -41.31
N PRO A 177 11.88 -15.13 -42.07
CA PRO A 177 10.46 -15.43 -41.78
C PRO A 177 10.17 -16.01 -40.39
N ASP A 178 11.16 -16.67 -39.77
CA ASP A 178 11.09 -17.26 -38.42
C ASP A 178 11.21 -16.22 -37.28
N GLN A 179 11.37 -14.94 -37.61
CA GLN A 179 11.58 -13.86 -36.64
C GLN A 179 10.35 -13.00 -36.37
N ASP A 180 9.21 -13.32 -36.96
CA ASP A 180 7.95 -12.69 -36.58
C ASP A 180 7.45 -13.30 -35.26
N PRO A 181 7.46 -12.55 -34.14
CA PRO A 181 7.13 -13.10 -32.83
C PRO A 181 5.68 -13.58 -32.78
N THR A 182 4.80 -13.02 -33.62
CA THR A 182 3.39 -13.41 -33.72
C THR A 182 3.19 -14.84 -34.27
N LYS A 183 4.21 -15.39 -34.95
CA LYS A 183 4.20 -16.75 -35.51
C LYS A 183 4.83 -17.79 -34.59
N TRP A 184 5.40 -17.38 -33.46
CA TRP A 184 5.96 -18.31 -32.47
C TRP A 184 4.84 -19.09 -31.79
N LYS A 185 5.16 -20.24 -31.17
CA LYS A 185 4.15 -20.95 -30.39
C LYS A 185 3.67 -20.05 -29.25
N PHE A 186 2.35 -19.81 -29.19
CA PHE A 186 1.73 -18.84 -28.28
C PHE A 186 2.16 -17.38 -28.49
N GLY A 187 2.84 -17.07 -29.59
CA GLY A 187 3.43 -15.75 -29.82
C GLY A 187 2.43 -14.70 -30.32
N SER A 188 1.19 -15.04 -30.59
CA SER A 188 0.19 -14.09 -31.11
C SER A 188 -0.14 -12.94 -30.15
N VAL A 189 0.13 -13.12 -28.87
CA VAL A 189 0.05 -12.06 -27.84
C VAL A 189 1.28 -11.14 -27.82
N LEU A 190 2.39 -11.53 -28.45
CA LEU A 190 3.62 -10.75 -28.46
C LEU A 190 3.49 -9.54 -29.39
N LYS A 191 3.91 -8.38 -28.88
CA LYS A 191 4.00 -7.14 -29.65
C LYS A 191 5.37 -7.04 -30.29
N LYS A 192 5.39 -6.74 -31.59
CA LYS A 192 6.61 -6.46 -32.35
C LYS A 192 7.11 -5.05 -32.03
N GLY A 193 8.33 -4.94 -31.51
CA GLY A 193 8.95 -3.66 -31.15
C GLY A 193 9.80 -3.76 -29.89
N ALA A 194 10.70 -2.80 -29.68
CA ALA A 194 11.46 -2.74 -28.43
C ALA A 194 10.53 -2.47 -27.23
N PRO A 195 10.80 -3.07 -26.06
CA PRO A 195 10.06 -2.77 -24.85
C PRO A 195 10.06 -1.27 -24.55
N THR A 196 8.88 -0.73 -24.30
CA THR A 196 8.69 0.69 -23.97
C THR A 196 8.59 0.89 -22.47
N TRP A 197 8.82 2.12 -22.02
CA TRP A 197 8.62 2.50 -20.62
C TRP A 197 7.18 2.22 -20.17
N ASP A 198 6.21 2.59 -21.01
CA ASP A 198 4.79 2.42 -20.71
C ASP A 198 4.41 0.94 -20.55
N PHE A 199 4.98 0.05 -21.37
CA PHE A 199 4.80 -1.40 -21.20
C PHE A 199 5.36 -1.87 -19.86
N LEU A 200 6.64 -1.60 -19.56
CA LEU A 200 7.24 -2.05 -18.30
C LEU A 200 6.52 -1.47 -17.08
N TRP A 201 6.18 -0.19 -17.12
CA TRP A 201 5.44 0.50 -16.06
C TRP A 201 4.08 -0.14 -15.82
N GLN A 202 3.36 -0.43 -16.90
CA GLN A 202 2.05 -1.07 -16.84
C GLN A 202 2.15 -2.43 -16.12
N GLU A 203 3.02 -3.33 -16.60
CA GLU A 203 3.06 -4.70 -16.07
C GLU A 203 3.49 -4.72 -14.58
N ILE A 204 4.53 -3.96 -14.22
CA ILE A 204 4.99 -3.86 -12.83
C ILE A 204 3.91 -3.24 -11.92
N SER A 205 3.18 -2.22 -12.41
CA SER A 205 2.12 -1.57 -11.62
C SER A 205 0.92 -2.49 -11.37
N HIS A 206 0.70 -3.51 -12.20
CA HIS A 206 -0.31 -4.55 -11.98
C HIS A 206 0.16 -5.65 -11.02
N GLY A 207 1.39 -5.54 -10.53
CA GLY A 207 2.05 -6.56 -9.74
C GLY A 207 2.35 -7.81 -10.54
N GLU A 208 2.44 -7.71 -11.86
CA GLU A 208 2.86 -8.80 -12.73
C GLU A 208 4.35 -9.01 -12.59
N ASP A 209 4.78 -10.23 -12.90
CA ASP A 209 6.20 -10.48 -13.03
C ASP A 209 6.66 -10.07 -14.42
N VAL A 210 7.87 -9.52 -14.53
CA VAL A 210 8.48 -9.14 -15.81
C VAL A 210 9.94 -9.57 -15.82
N GLU A 211 10.35 -10.36 -16.79
CA GLU A 211 11.77 -10.55 -17.11
C GLU A 211 12.15 -9.78 -18.35
N ILE A 212 13.31 -9.15 -18.29
CA ILE A 212 13.88 -8.38 -19.39
C ILE A 212 15.16 -9.04 -19.87
N ALA A 213 15.40 -8.94 -21.16
CA ALA A 213 16.67 -9.28 -21.77
C ALA A 213 17.30 -8.05 -22.38
N PHE A 214 18.61 -7.94 -22.20
CA PHE A 214 19.39 -6.83 -22.74
C PHE A 214 20.68 -7.33 -23.38
N ALA A 215 21.19 -6.51 -24.28
CA ALA A 215 22.42 -6.77 -25.02
C ALA A 215 23.27 -5.50 -25.05
N ASP A 216 24.57 -5.69 -25.24
CA ASP A 216 25.53 -4.62 -25.48
C ASP A 216 25.07 -3.72 -26.64
N LYS A 217 25.04 -2.40 -26.39
CA LYS A 217 24.62 -1.42 -27.39
C LYS A 217 25.60 -1.30 -28.56
N GLU A 218 26.87 -1.64 -28.37
CA GLU A 218 27.91 -1.40 -29.37
C GLU A 218 28.00 -2.52 -30.43
N LYS A 219 27.30 -3.64 -30.23
CA LYS A 219 27.30 -4.77 -31.17
C LYS A 219 26.20 -4.60 -32.24
N GLU A 220 26.60 -4.52 -33.51
CA GLU A 220 25.68 -4.46 -34.68
C GLU A 220 24.66 -5.62 -34.73
N LYS A 221 25.08 -6.80 -34.26
CA LYS A 221 24.19 -7.95 -34.03
C LYS A 221 24.27 -8.26 -32.54
N PRO A 222 23.30 -7.80 -31.75
CA PRO A 222 23.25 -8.17 -30.34
C PRO A 222 23.33 -9.69 -30.24
N THR A 223 24.16 -10.21 -29.35
CA THR A 223 24.00 -11.57 -28.82
C THR A 223 23.18 -11.41 -27.54
N ALA A 224 22.29 -12.35 -27.25
CA ALA A 224 21.53 -12.29 -26.01
C ALA A 224 22.52 -12.45 -24.84
N ASP A 225 22.94 -11.33 -24.24
CA ASP A 225 24.07 -11.34 -23.32
C ASP A 225 23.61 -11.57 -21.87
N HIS A 226 22.35 -11.25 -21.52
CA HIS A 226 21.83 -11.53 -20.18
C HIS A 226 20.30 -11.41 -20.03
N ALA A 227 19.76 -12.04 -18.98
CA ALA A 227 18.35 -11.97 -18.58
C ALA A 227 18.23 -11.76 -17.07
N VAL A 228 17.33 -10.86 -16.67
CA VAL A 228 17.10 -10.46 -15.28
C VAL A 228 15.61 -10.33 -14.99
N THR A 229 15.23 -10.40 -13.71
CA THR A 229 13.84 -10.18 -13.26
C THR A 229 13.68 -8.72 -12.83
N LEU A 230 12.76 -7.99 -13.45
CA LEU A 230 12.44 -6.61 -13.10
C LEU A 230 11.51 -6.59 -11.87
N VAL A 231 11.84 -5.79 -10.86
CA VAL A 231 11.09 -5.75 -9.58
C VAL A 231 10.53 -4.38 -9.24
N GLY A 232 11.01 -3.32 -9.89
CA GLY A 232 10.52 -1.97 -9.63
C GLY A 232 10.92 -0.95 -10.70
N LEU A 233 10.19 0.16 -10.71
CA LEU A 233 10.40 1.29 -11.60
C LEU A 233 10.20 2.60 -10.81
N SER A 234 10.95 3.63 -11.16
CA SER A 234 10.76 4.98 -10.61
C SER A 234 10.88 6.05 -11.68
N ASP A 235 10.07 7.11 -11.57
CA ASP A 235 10.13 8.31 -12.41
C ASP A 235 10.00 9.54 -11.50
N ASP A 236 11.00 10.40 -11.49
CA ASP A 236 10.99 11.66 -10.74
C ASP A 236 10.69 12.88 -11.64
N GLY A 237 10.30 12.65 -12.90
CA GLY A 237 10.07 13.67 -13.92
C GLY A 237 11.33 14.12 -14.66
N GLN A 238 12.52 13.83 -14.15
CA GLN A 238 13.81 14.10 -14.79
C GLN A 238 14.54 12.82 -15.18
N THR A 239 14.47 11.80 -14.33
CA THR A 239 15.14 10.53 -14.44
C THR A 239 14.15 9.38 -14.30
N ARG A 240 14.42 8.32 -15.05
CA ARG A 240 13.72 7.04 -14.97
C ARG A 240 14.68 5.98 -14.50
N GLN A 241 14.27 5.16 -13.56
CA GLN A 241 15.10 4.06 -13.07
C GLN A 241 14.34 2.74 -13.10
N ILE A 242 15.10 1.66 -13.28
CA ILE A 242 14.64 0.29 -13.13
C ILE A 242 15.34 -0.35 -11.94
N THR A 243 14.63 -1.16 -11.19
CA THR A 243 15.17 -2.04 -10.15
C THR A 243 14.98 -3.49 -10.59
N TYR A 244 16.03 -4.29 -10.56
CA TYR A 244 16.02 -5.68 -11.06
C TYR A 244 16.88 -6.61 -10.21
N ILE A 245 16.54 -7.90 -10.24
CA ILE A 245 17.30 -9.00 -9.65
C ILE A 245 18.16 -9.62 -10.74
N ASP A 246 19.48 -9.52 -10.59
CA ASP A 246 20.45 -10.16 -11.46
C ASP A 246 20.86 -11.52 -10.89
N PRO A 247 20.54 -12.64 -11.58
CA PRO A 247 20.85 -13.97 -11.07
C PRO A 247 22.35 -14.30 -11.07
N ASN A 248 23.20 -13.50 -11.72
CA ASN A 248 24.66 -13.67 -11.71
C ASN A 248 25.36 -12.91 -10.56
N ASN A 249 24.65 -12.00 -9.88
CA ASN A 249 25.19 -11.12 -8.84
C ASN A 249 26.62 -10.59 -9.14
N PRO A 250 26.77 -9.69 -10.13
CA PRO A 250 28.08 -9.19 -10.54
C PRO A 250 28.84 -8.47 -9.40
N ASN A 251 28.12 -7.92 -8.41
CA ASN A 251 28.67 -7.37 -7.18
C ASN A 251 28.96 -8.48 -6.15
N ARG A 252 30.08 -9.18 -6.35
CA ARG A 252 30.63 -10.24 -5.45
C ARG A 252 30.96 -9.79 -4.01
N ASN A 253 30.50 -8.63 -3.58
CA ASN A 253 30.71 -8.08 -2.23
C ASN A 253 29.72 -8.66 -1.20
N SER A 254 28.75 -9.47 -1.63
CA SER A 254 27.90 -10.23 -0.71
C SER A 254 28.66 -11.45 -0.18
N ASN A 255 28.47 -11.78 1.10
CA ASN A 255 29.09 -12.94 1.76
C ASN A 255 28.67 -14.30 1.15
N ASN A 256 27.80 -14.31 0.14
CA ASN A 256 27.34 -15.50 -0.56
C ASN A 256 27.36 -15.29 -2.09
N PRO A 257 28.42 -15.73 -2.78
CA PRO A 257 28.56 -15.55 -4.23
C PRO A 257 27.49 -16.29 -5.07
N ASN A 258 26.63 -17.09 -4.43
CA ASN A 258 25.55 -17.84 -5.07
C ASN A 258 24.18 -17.17 -4.94
N GLN A 259 24.07 -16.03 -4.25
CA GLN A 259 22.81 -15.30 -4.08
C GLN A 259 22.65 -14.23 -5.19
N PRO A 260 21.50 -14.12 -5.88
CA PRO A 260 21.20 -13.05 -6.84
C PRO A 260 21.33 -11.66 -6.22
N GLY A 261 21.81 -10.68 -6.98
CA GLY A 261 21.93 -9.30 -6.49
C GLY A 261 20.73 -8.46 -6.88
N LEU A 262 20.30 -7.55 -6.00
CA LEU A 262 19.30 -6.51 -6.29
C LEU A 262 20.04 -5.25 -6.76
N PHE A 263 19.68 -4.74 -7.94
CA PHE A 263 20.32 -3.59 -8.56
C PHE A 263 19.30 -2.52 -8.93
N THR A 264 19.72 -1.26 -8.96
CA THR A 264 18.96 -0.15 -9.53
C THR A 264 19.81 0.55 -10.59
N ALA A 265 19.24 0.77 -11.77
CA ALA A 265 19.92 1.44 -12.88
C ALA A 265 19.07 2.57 -13.44
N THR A 266 19.71 3.70 -13.71
CA THR A 266 19.09 4.84 -14.40
C THR A 266 19.01 4.54 -15.90
N LEU A 267 17.81 4.68 -16.46
CA LEU A 267 17.58 4.53 -17.89
C LEU A 267 18.12 5.73 -18.67
N THR A 268 18.57 5.43 -19.87
CA THR A 268 19.01 6.34 -20.90
C THR A 268 18.20 6.06 -22.16
N THR A 269 17.89 7.11 -22.93
CA THR A 269 17.24 6.92 -24.23
C THR A 269 18.26 6.39 -25.22
N SER A 270 18.05 5.18 -25.73
CA SER A 270 18.91 4.58 -26.76
C SER A 270 18.28 4.76 -28.14
N THR A 271 19.06 5.23 -29.11
CA THR A 271 18.63 5.26 -30.53
C THR A 271 18.75 3.89 -31.19
N LEU A 272 19.44 2.95 -30.55
CA LEU A 272 19.59 1.58 -31.02
C LEU A 272 18.31 0.77 -30.74
N PHE A 273 18.06 -0.23 -31.56
CA PHE A 273 16.85 -1.06 -31.52
C PHE A 273 15.52 -0.28 -31.63
N GLY A 274 15.51 0.82 -32.39
CA GLY A 274 14.27 1.55 -32.66
C GLY A 274 13.69 2.27 -31.44
N GLY A 275 14.54 2.87 -30.60
CA GLY A 275 14.11 3.62 -29.41
C GLY A 275 14.05 2.80 -28.12
N SER A 276 14.87 1.75 -28.02
CA SER A 276 14.92 0.91 -26.83
C SER A 276 15.36 1.66 -25.57
N LEU A 277 15.00 1.10 -24.41
CA LEU A 277 15.46 1.60 -23.11
C LEU A 277 16.89 1.11 -22.86
N GLY A 278 17.84 2.04 -22.80
CA GLY A 278 19.25 1.76 -22.50
C GLY A 278 19.56 1.96 -21.02
N PHE A 279 20.57 1.29 -20.48
CA PHE A 279 21.11 1.59 -19.15
C PHE A 279 22.54 1.10 -19.03
N ARG A 280 23.25 1.55 -18.00
CA ARG A 280 24.61 1.10 -17.70
C ARG A 280 24.55 -0.12 -16.79
N TRP A 281 25.00 -1.27 -17.29
CA TRP A 281 25.05 -2.53 -16.55
C TRP A 281 26.46 -2.78 -16.01
N ASP A 282 26.57 -2.89 -14.70
CA ASP A 282 27.83 -3.22 -14.02
C ASP A 282 28.01 -4.75 -13.97
N ASN A 283 28.61 -5.33 -15.01
CA ASN A 283 28.84 -6.77 -15.12
C ASN A 283 30.06 -7.22 -14.28
N LYS A 284 30.98 -6.28 -13.95
CA LYS A 284 32.18 -6.47 -13.12
C LYS A 284 32.68 -5.09 -12.69
N VAL A 285 33.24 -5.00 -11.48
CA VAL A 285 33.86 -3.82 -10.81
C VAL A 285 34.73 -2.91 -11.72
N ASN A 286 35.19 -3.37 -12.89
CA ASN A 286 36.08 -2.61 -13.78
C ASN A 286 35.60 -2.44 -15.24
N ASP A 287 34.43 -2.94 -15.66
CA ASP A 287 33.97 -2.80 -17.05
C ASP A 287 32.43 -2.71 -17.18
N PRO A 288 31.84 -1.56 -16.83
CA PRO A 288 30.42 -1.32 -17.02
C PRO A 288 30.09 -1.18 -18.51
N ALA A 289 29.17 -2.00 -19.00
CA ALA A 289 28.70 -1.97 -20.37
C ALA A 289 27.41 -1.15 -20.47
N ASP A 290 27.30 -0.29 -21.48
CA ASP A 290 26.03 0.33 -21.79
C ASP A 290 25.20 -0.66 -22.63
N VAL A 291 24.07 -1.08 -22.09
CA VAL A 291 23.21 -2.11 -22.66
C VAL A 291 21.87 -1.51 -23.06
N ALA A 292 21.11 -2.24 -23.90
CA ALA A 292 19.74 -1.88 -24.22
C ALA A 292 18.80 -3.07 -24.14
N ILE A 293 17.61 -2.81 -23.59
CA ILE A 293 16.53 -3.80 -23.43
C ILE A 293 15.91 -4.06 -24.80
N TYR A 294 16.01 -5.31 -25.28
CA TYR A 294 15.45 -5.70 -26.57
C TYR A 294 14.25 -6.63 -26.45
N LEU A 295 13.95 -7.10 -25.24
CA LEU A 295 12.84 -8.02 -24.96
C LEU A 295 12.37 -7.86 -23.52
N ALA A 296 11.06 -7.98 -23.34
CA ALA A 296 10.42 -8.08 -22.04
C ALA A 296 9.26 -9.08 -22.14
N TYR A 297 9.22 -10.04 -21.22
CA TYR A 297 8.11 -10.99 -21.07
C TYR A 297 7.45 -10.76 -19.72
N SER A 298 6.14 -10.92 -19.68
CA SER A 298 5.37 -10.78 -18.44
C SER A 298 4.47 -11.97 -18.18
N GLU A 299 4.23 -12.20 -16.90
CA GLU A 299 3.27 -13.17 -16.38
C GLU A 299 2.21 -12.50 -15.55
N SER A 300 0.99 -12.53 -16.06
CA SER A 300 -0.18 -12.00 -15.39
C SER A 300 -0.96 -13.13 -14.74
N PRO A 301 -1.10 -13.17 -13.40
CA PRO A 301 -2.02 -14.10 -12.77
C PRO A 301 -3.46 -13.79 -13.22
N ILE A 302 -4.19 -14.80 -13.71
CA ILE A 302 -5.56 -14.63 -14.20
C ILE A 302 -6.48 -14.38 -13.02
N ARG A 303 -7.07 -13.19 -12.96
CA ARG A 303 -8.10 -12.84 -11.98
C ARG A 303 -9.47 -12.80 -12.65
N PRO A 304 -10.51 -13.42 -12.06
CA PRO A 304 -11.79 -13.55 -12.72
C PRO A 304 -12.51 -12.20 -12.73
N HIS A 305 -12.76 -11.69 -13.93
CA HIS A 305 -13.81 -10.70 -14.12
C HIS A 305 -15.12 -11.46 -14.33
N TYR A 306 -16.22 -10.88 -13.88
CA TYR A 306 -17.55 -11.42 -14.13
C TYR A 306 -18.43 -10.39 -14.80
N LYS A 307 -19.14 -10.81 -15.83
CA LYS A 307 -20.23 -10.04 -16.40
C LYS A 307 -21.55 -10.62 -15.90
N SER A 308 -22.32 -9.79 -15.23
CA SER A 308 -23.61 -10.14 -14.63
C SER A 308 -24.71 -9.98 -15.67
N TYR A 309 -25.51 -11.03 -15.85
CA TYR A 309 -26.72 -11.06 -16.66
C TYR A 309 -27.94 -11.26 -15.78
N MET A 310 -29.02 -10.54 -16.08
CA MET A 310 -30.32 -10.83 -15.48
C MET A 310 -30.77 -12.24 -15.84
N ILE A 311 -31.32 -12.98 -14.87
CA ILE A 311 -31.97 -14.26 -15.13
C ILE A 311 -33.35 -14.28 -14.50
N ASP A 312 -34.28 -14.96 -15.15
CA ASP A 312 -35.57 -15.32 -14.58
C ASP A 312 -35.43 -16.72 -13.99
N GLY A 313 -34.96 -16.78 -12.74
CA GLY A 313 -34.74 -18.04 -12.04
C GLY A 313 -35.76 -18.25 -10.93
N ASP A 314 -35.87 -19.50 -10.48
CA ASP A 314 -36.92 -19.91 -9.56
C ASP A 314 -36.81 -19.22 -8.20
N THR A 315 -37.97 -19.07 -7.55
CA THR A 315 -38.03 -18.60 -6.16
C THR A 315 -37.81 -19.78 -5.22
N LEU A 316 -36.75 -19.72 -4.41
CA LEU A 316 -36.49 -20.71 -3.38
C LEU A 316 -37.43 -20.44 -2.20
N GLN A 317 -38.23 -21.44 -1.83
CA GLN A 317 -39.06 -21.35 -0.63
C GLN A 317 -38.28 -21.87 0.58
N ASN A 318 -38.20 -21.04 1.63
CA ASN A 318 -37.75 -21.41 2.98
C ASN A 318 -36.28 -21.87 3.13
N VAL A 319 -35.39 -21.48 2.22
CA VAL A 319 -33.95 -21.72 2.41
C VAL A 319 -33.36 -20.65 3.33
N VAL A 320 -32.87 -21.04 4.50
CA VAL A 320 -32.12 -20.17 5.42
C VAL A 320 -30.69 -20.65 5.50
N VAL A 321 -29.74 -19.71 5.43
CA VAL A 321 -28.31 -19.96 5.50
C VAL A 321 -27.67 -19.10 6.58
N ASN A 322 -26.65 -19.64 7.23
CA ASN A 322 -25.73 -18.87 8.07
C ASN A 322 -24.51 -18.56 7.21
N LEU A 323 -24.09 -17.31 7.19
CA LEU A 323 -22.97 -16.83 6.40
C LEU A 323 -21.95 -16.20 7.35
N ARG A 324 -20.67 -16.43 7.13
CA ARG A 324 -19.59 -15.69 7.80
C ARG A 324 -18.69 -15.04 6.75
N THR A 325 -18.41 -13.77 6.92
CA THR A 325 -17.46 -13.00 6.11
C THR A 325 -16.52 -12.22 7.02
N GLN A 326 -15.59 -11.44 6.46
CA GLN A 326 -14.78 -10.53 7.26
C GLN A 326 -15.59 -9.37 7.88
N PHE A 327 -16.86 -9.22 7.54
CA PHE A 327 -17.74 -8.21 8.14
C PHE A 327 -18.65 -8.80 9.23
N GLY A 328 -18.41 -10.06 9.62
CA GLY A 328 -19.15 -10.74 10.68
C GLY A 328 -20.04 -11.88 10.18
N VAL A 329 -21.01 -12.25 11.00
CA VAL A 329 -21.92 -13.38 10.77
C VAL A 329 -23.30 -12.88 10.40
N LEU A 330 -23.91 -13.45 9.37
CA LEU A 330 -25.25 -13.12 8.89
C LEU A 330 -26.11 -14.38 8.77
N ARG A 331 -27.30 -14.38 9.38
CA ARG A 331 -28.33 -15.37 9.11
C ARG A 331 -29.35 -14.81 8.11
N ALA A 332 -29.41 -15.40 6.92
CA ALA A 332 -30.18 -14.87 5.80
C ALA A 332 -31.15 -15.90 5.21
N LYS A 333 -32.34 -15.43 4.82
CA LYS A 333 -33.28 -16.17 3.98
C LYS A 333 -32.92 -15.92 2.51
N VAL A 334 -32.65 -16.98 1.78
CA VAL A 334 -32.39 -16.96 0.34
C VAL A 334 -33.74 -16.94 -0.38
N MET A 335 -33.92 -15.96 -1.27
CA MET A 335 -35.20 -15.70 -1.93
C MET A 335 -35.17 -16.24 -3.37
N ARG A 336 -35.08 -15.36 -4.37
CA ARG A 336 -35.06 -15.74 -5.78
C ARG A 336 -33.69 -15.52 -6.40
N ALA A 337 -33.39 -16.32 -7.42
CA ALA A 337 -32.27 -16.03 -8.30
C ALA A 337 -32.54 -14.74 -9.09
N THR A 338 -31.50 -13.93 -9.30
CA THR A 338 -31.61 -12.61 -9.93
C THR A 338 -30.58 -12.42 -11.03
N HIS A 339 -29.37 -12.94 -10.82
CA HIS A 339 -28.26 -12.75 -11.74
C HIS A 339 -27.48 -14.03 -11.99
N LEU A 340 -26.94 -14.14 -13.19
CA LEU A 340 -25.88 -15.07 -13.58
C LEU A 340 -24.62 -14.27 -13.90
N LEU A 341 -23.58 -14.46 -13.10
CA LEU A 341 -22.26 -13.88 -13.29
C LEU A 341 -21.45 -14.88 -14.11
N ALA A 342 -21.14 -14.51 -15.35
CA ALA A 342 -20.31 -15.31 -16.24
C ALA A 342 -18.86 -14.81 -16.21
N PRO A 343 -17.86 -15.70 -16.10
CA PRO A 343 -16.47 -15.33 -16.26
C PRO A 343 -16.28 -14.58 -17.58
N ALA A 344 -15.54 -13.49 -17.52
CA ALA A 344 -15.39 -12.55 -18.62
C ALA A 344 -13.92 -12.22 -18.87
N LEU A 345 -13.56 -12.10 -20.14
CA LEU A 345 -12.32 -11.44 -20.55
C LEU A 345 -12.61 -9.97 -20.78
N LYS A 346 -11.74 -9.10 -20.27
CA LYS A 346 -11.88 -7.64 -20.40
C LYS A 346 -10.77 -7.09 -21.28
N ASN A 347 -11.14 -6.27 -22.26
CA ASN A 347 -10.24 -5.61 -23.20
C ASN A 347 -9.27 -6.58 -23.89
N HIS A 348 -9.76 -7.79 -24.21
CA HIS A 348 -8.99 -8.77 -24.97
C HIS A 348 -8.86 -8.31 -26.42
N THR A 349 -7.63 -8.34 -26.93
CA THR A 349 -7.24 -7.83 -28.26
C THR A 349 -7.05 -8.91 -29.31
N GLY A 350 -7.14 -10.18 -28.92
CA GLY A 350 -6.95 -11.32 -29.81
C GLY A 350 -8.10 -11.52 -30.79
N GLY A 351 -7.84 -12.40 -31.78
CA GLY A 351 -8.84 -12.81 -32.76
C GLY A 351 -9.96 -13.68 -32.14
N PRO A 352 -11.07 -13.93 -32.84
CA PRO A 352 -12.20 -14.71 -32.32
C PRO A 352 -11.81 -16.09 -31.77
N ASP A 353 -10.93 -16.81 -32.46
CA ASP A 353 -10.47 -18.15 -32.05
C ASP A 353 -9.66 -18.10 -30.74
N GLU A 354 -8.89 -17.03 -30.54
CA GLU A 354 -8.10 -16.82 -29.32
C GLU A 354 -9.00 -16.43 -28.15
N VAL A 355 -9.99 -15.57 -28.40
CA VAL A 355 -11.01 -15.21 -27.41
C VAL A 355 -11.76 -16.45 -26.93
N ASP A 356 -12.19 -17.33 -27.85
CA ASP A 356 -12.88 -18.57 -27.49
C ASP A 356 -11.97 -19.53 -26.71
N LYS A 357 -10.69 -19.65 -27.09
CA LYS A 357 -9.71 -20.45 -26.34
C LYS A 357 -9.53 -19.92 -24.93
N ASP A 358 -9.30 -18.62 -24.76
CA ASP A 358 -9.04 -18.00 -23.46
C ASP A 358 -10.30 -17.99 -22.59
N LEU A 359 -11.50 -17.86 -23.19
CA LEU A 359 -12.77 -18.00 -22.47
C LEU A 359 -12.97 -19.42 -21.95
N ASN A 360 -12.62 -20.44 -22.74
CA ASN A 360 -12.69 -21.84 -22.32
C ASN A 360 -11.72 -22.12 -21.17
N ILE A 361 -10.51 -21.55 -21.22
CA ILE A 361 -9.53 -21.62 -20.15
C ILE A 361 -10.08 -20.95 -18.88
N LEU A 362 -10.61 -19.73 -19.00
CA LEU A 362 -11.16 -18.97 -17.90
C LEU A 362 -12.35 -19.69 -17.23
N GLN A 363 -13.24 -20.31 -18.01
CA GLN A 363 -14.40 -21.04 -17.50
C GLN A 363 -14.04 -22.36 -16.80
N LYS A 364 -12.92 -22.98 -17.17
CA LYS A 364 -12.39 -24.13 -16.43
C LYS A 364 -11.78 -23.71 -15.09
N ALA A 365 -11.12 -22.55 -15.06
CA ALA A 365 -10.47 -22.03 -13.85
C ALA A 365 -11.48 -21.41 -12.87
N PHE A 366 -12.53 -20.76 -13.38
CA PHE A 366 -13.52 -20.04 -12.60
C PHE A 366 -14.94 -20.39 -13.03
N PRO A 367 -15.79 -20.87 -12.11
CA PRO A 367 -17.16 -21.20 -12.47
C PRO A 367 -18.02 -19.96 -12.59
N HIS A 368 -19.17 -20.12 -13.24
CA HIS A 368 -20.28 -19.18 -13.15
C HIS A 368 -20.71 -19.02 -11.69
N LEU A 369 -21.17 -17.82 -11.35
CA LEU A 369 -21.84 -17.58 -10.07
C LEU A 369 -23.31 -17.27 -10.34
N LYS A 370 -24.19 -17.86 -9.54
CA LYS A 370 -25.61 -17.54 -9.54
C LYS A 370 -25.95 -16.76 -8.28
N CYS A 371 -26.47 -15.55 -8.45
CA CYS A 371 -26.77 -14.64 -7.35
C CYS A 371 -28.24 -14.64 -6.99
N TYR A 372 -28.49 -14.79 -5.70
CA TYR A 372 -29.80 -14.80 -5.08
C TYR A 372 -30.00 -13.55 -4.26
N PHE A 373 -31.18 -12.95 -4.36
CA PHE A 373 -31.57 -11.92 -3.40
C PHE A 373 -31.73 -12.55 -2.02
N ILE A 374 -31.25 -11.85 -0.98
CA ILE A 374 -31.34 -12.33 0.40
C ILE A 374 -32.02 -11.31 1.31
N ARG A 375 -32.60 -11.79 2.42
CA ARG A 375 -33.11 -10.96 3.51
C ARG A 375 -32.56 -11.45 4.84
N SER A 376 -32.14 -10.53 5.71
CA SER A 376 -31.76 -10.89 7.09
C SER A 376 -32.95 -11.51 7.83
N VAL A 377 -32.68 -12.56 8.62
CA VAL A 377 -33.68 -13.24 9.47
C VAL A 377 -33.68 -12.68 10.90
N GLN A 378 -32.62 -11.99 11.33
CA GLN A 378 -32.57 -11.32 12.63
C GLN A 378 -33.53 -10.11 12.63
N ARG A 379 -34.37 -10.02 13.67
CA ARG A 379 -35.32 -8.90 13.90
C ARG A 379 -34.66 -7.65 14.47
N GLU A 380 -33.47 -7.79 15.05
CA GLU A 380 -32.63 -6.68 15.46
C GLU A 380 -31.85 -6.14 14.25
N ARG A 381 -31.53 -4.85 14.28
CA ARG A 381 -31.17 -4.01 13.12
C ARG A 381 -30.28 -4.74 12.08
N PRO A 382 -30.51 -4.53 10.76
CA PRO A 382 -29.68 -5.13 9.74
C PRO A 382 -28.21 -4.82 10.04
N LEU A 383 -27.36 -5.86 10.01
CA LEU A 383 -25.90 -5.78 9.99
C LEU A 383 -25.47 -4.91 8.80
N LYS A 384 -25.60 -3.60 8.94
CA LYS A 384 -24.68 -2.67 8.29
C LYS A 384 -23.36 -2.92 9.01
N PRO A 385 -22.27 -3.21 8.29
CA PRO A 385 -20.96 -2.91 8.84
C PRO A 385 -20.98 -1.42 9.17
N ALA A 386 -21.20 -1.05 10.43
CA ALA A 386 -21.11 0.35 10.85
C ALA A 386 -19.67 0.81 10.51
N GLY A 387 -19.56 1.99 9.88
CA GLY A 387 -18.32 2.69 9.55
C GLY A 387 -17.17 1.92 8.87
N VAL A 388 -17.40 0.77 8.25
CA VAL A 388 -16.31 0.13 7.50
C VAL A 388 -16.09 0.89 6.19
N LEU A 389 -15.04 1.70 6.19
CA LEU A 389 -14.47 2.27 4.98
C LEU A 389 -13.51 1.26 4.38
N VAL A 390 -13.67 1.07 3.08
CA VAL A 390 -12.81 0.16 2.33
C VAL A 390 -12.02 0.98 1.33
N GLU A 391 -10.71 0.99 1.51
CA GLU A 391 -9.80 1.41 0.46
C GLU A 391 -9.74 0.25 -0.55
N LEU A 392 -10.20 0.56 -1.77
CA LEU A 392 -10.30 -0.40 -2.86
C LEU A 392 -9.23 -0.08 -3.89
N ASN A 393 -8.28 -0.98 -4.08
CA ASN A 393 -7.30 -0.87 -5.15
C ASN A 393 -7.72 -1.81 -6.28
N PRO A 394 -8.25 -1.28 -7.40
CA PRO A 394 -8.62 -2.14 -8.51
C PRO A 394 -7.35 -2.81 -9.04
N LEU A 395 -7.42 -4.13 -9.18
CA LEU A 395 -6.31 -4.95 -9.72
C LEU A 395 -6.20 -4.82 -11.25
N ASN A 396 -6.83 -3.81 -11.85
CA ASN A 396 -7.04 -3.72 -13.29
C ASN A 396 -6.82 -2.30 -13.82
N ARG A 397 -5.93 -2.20 -14.82
CA ARG A 397 -5.56 -1.06 -15.68
C ARG A 397 -6.61 0.02 -15.95
N ASP A 398 -7.87 -0.33 -16.15
CA ASP A 398 -8.84 0.65 -16.63
C ASP A 398 -9.60 1.38 -15.52
N PHE A 399 -9.45 0.99 -14.25
CA PHE A 399 -10.12 1.63 -13.12
C PHE A 399 -9.13 2.45 -12.30
N ARG A 400 -9.48 3.70 -12.00
CA ARG A 400 -8.63 4.59 -11.17
C ARG A 400 -8.54 4.03 -9.75
N ARG A 401 -7.47 4.32 -9.01
CA ARG A 401 -7.46 4.10 -7.55
C ARG A 401 -8.59 4.91 -6.93
N GLU A 402 -9.52 4.24 -6.26
CA GLU A 402 -10.77 4.87 -5.83
C GLU A 402 -10.71 5.25 -4.34
N PRO A 403 -11.40 6.33 -3.93
CA PRO A 403 -11.48 6.74 -2.54
C PRO A 403 -12.17 5.68 -1.67
N GLU A 404 -12.07 5.86 -0.35
CA GLU A 404 -12.72 5.03 0.64
C GLU A 404 -14.23 4.90 0.38
N VAL A 405 -14.74 3.66 0.25
CA VAL A 405 -16.18 3.40 0.06
C VAL A 405 -16.84 2.90 1.33
N GLN A 406 -18.05 3.40 1.60
CA GLN A 406 -18.87 2.92 2.71
C GLN A 406 -19.60 1.63 2.33
N VAL A 407 -19.46 0.60 3.15
CA VAL A 407 -20.15 -0.68 2.95
C VAL A 407 -21.55 -0.64 3.57
N GLY A 408 -22.57 -0.82 2.73
CA GLY A 408 -23.97 -0.85 3.12
C GLY A 408 -24.44 -2.23 3.60
N VAL A 409 -25.75 -2.49 3.47
CA VAL A 409 -26.33 -3.77 3.86
C VAL A 409 -26.04 -4.88 2.84
N PRO A 410 -25.92 -6.15 3.28
CA PRO A 410 -25.83 -7.30 2.39
C PRO A 410 -27.14 -7.47 1.60
N ALA A 411 -27.04 -7.61 0.27
CA ALA A 411 -28.17 -7.64 -0.65
C ALA A 411 -28.28 -8.95 -1.45
N HIS A 412 -27.14 -9.56 -1.80
CA HIS A 412 -27.13 -10.79 -2.61
C HIS A 412 -26.16 -11.83 -2.06
N LEU A 413 -26.52 -13.10 -2.20
CA LEU A 413 -25.63 -14.25 -2.05
C LEU A 413 -25.38 -14.86 -3.41
N CYS A 414 -24.14 -14.82 -3.88
CA CYS A 414 -23.70 -15.45 -5.12
C CYS A 414 -23.05 -16.79 -4.84
N THR A 415 -23.45 -17.82 -5.56
CA THR A 415 -23.00 -19.19 -5.31
C THR A 415 -22.47 -19.83 -6.58
N PRO A 416 -21.47 -20.73 -6.49
CA PRO A 416 -20.97 -21.47 -7.64
C PRO A 416 -22.12 -22.16 -8.38
N ALA A 417 -22.08 -22.09 -9.71
CA ALA A 417 -23.07 -22.69 -10.58
C ALA A 417 -22.37 -23.45 -11.70
N ALA A 418 -22.71 -24.73 -11.85
CA ALA A 418 -22.42 -25.48 -13.07
C ALA A 418 -23.42 -25.07 -14.14
N LYS A 419 -22.94 -24.91 -15.38
CA LYS A 419 -23.76 -24.49 -16.51
C LYS A 419 -23.54 -25.44 -17.69
N SER A 420 -24.62 -25.82 -18.37
CA SER A 420 -24.58 -26.48 -19.68
C SER A 420 -25.48 -25.76 -20.68
N ASN A 421 -25.22 -25.96 -21.97
CA ASN A 421 -26.04 -25.35 -23.03
C ASN A 421 -27.33 -26.15 -23.24
N ALA A 422 -28.48 -25.49 -23.09
CA ALA A 422 -29.78 -26.16 -23.16
C ALA A 422 -30.17 -26.72 -24.54
N ARG A 423 -29.41 -26.38 -25.59
CA ARG A 423 -29.65 -26.89 -26.94
C ARG A 423 -28.81 -28.11 -27.31
N SER A 424 -27.66 -28.30 -26.67
CA SER A 424 -26.66 -29.29 -27.11
C SER A 424 -26.28 -30.29 -26.02
N GLU A 425 -26.65 -30.04 -24.76
CA GLU A 425 -26.21 -30.82 -23.61
C GLU A 425 -27.37 -31.00 -22.62
N GLY A 426 -27.36 -32.14 -21.91
CA GLY A 426 -28.27 -32.35 -20.78
C GLY A 426 -27.95 -31.45 -19.58
N PRO A 427 -28.78 -31.48 -18.52
CA PRO A 427 -28.49 -30.74 -17.28
C PRO A 427 -27.15 -31.17 -16.68
N PRO A 428 -26.39 -30.26 -16.03
CA PRO A 428 -25.12 -30.60 -15.40
C PRO A 428 -25.30 -31.67 -14.31
N ASP A 429 -24.30 -32.53 -14.10
CA ASP A 429 -24.29 -33.52 -13.02
C ASP A 429 -24.13 -32.83 -11.64
N GLU A 430 -24.62 -33.43 -10.56
CA GLU A 430 -24.49 -32.93 -9.19
C GLU A 430 -23.03 -32.79 -8.76
N LYS A 431 -22.17 -33.74 -9.16
CA LYS A 431 -20.73 -33.69 -8.89
C LYS A 431 -19.98 -32.59 -9.65
N SER A 432 -20.64 -31.92 -10.59
CA SER A 432 -20.03 -30.87 -11.41
C SER A 432 -20.06 -29.48 -10.77
N VAL A 433 -20.75 -29.30 -9.63
CA VAL A 433 -20.78 -28.01 -8.92
C VAL A 433 -19.41 -27.73 -8.30
N PRO A 434 -18.69 -26.67 -8.72
CA PRO A 434 -17.32 -26.48 -8.27
C PRO A 434 -17.24 -26.03 -6.80
N SER A 435 -16.26 -26.55 -6.09
CA SER A 435 -15.90 -26.21 -4.71
C SER A 435 -15.17 -24.85 -4.64
N VAL A 436 -15.79 -23.77 -5.14
CA VAL A 436 -15.27 -22.41 -5.01
C VAL A 436 -16.14 -21.61 -4.03
N PRO A 437 -15.72 -20.42 -3.55
CA PRO A 437 -16.41 -19.77 -2.45
C PRO A 437 -17.76 -19.21 -2.89
N HIS A 438 -18.65 -19.09 -1.92
CA HIS A 438 -19.79 -18.18 -2.03
C HIS A 438 -19.29 -16.76 -1.90
N TYR A 439 -20.04 -15.82 -2.48
CA TYR A 439 -19.81 -14.40 -2.31
C TYR A 439 -21.03 -13.75 -1.68
N LEU A 440 -20.81 -12.95 -0.63
CA LEU A 440 -21.84 -12.08 -0.07
C LEU A 440 -21.62 -10.66 -0.58
N CYS A 441 -22.62 -10.14 -1.31
CA CYS A 441 -22.55 -8.83 -1.95
C CYS A 441 -23.28 -7.76 -1.14
N TYR A 442 -22.53 -6.73 -0.77
CA TYR A 442 -22.97 -5.56 -0.04
C TYR A 442 -23.20 -4.41 -1.01
N ALA A 443 -24.24 -3.61 -0.76
CA ALA A 443 -24.41 -2.36 -1.49
C ALA A 443 -23.27 -1.39 -1.13
N ILE A 444 -22.71 -0.71 -2.12
CA ILE A 444 -21.75 0.38 -1.90
C ILE A 444 -22.21 1.64 -2.64
N ALA A 445 -21.83 2.80 -2.11
CA ALA A 445 -22.01 4.08 -2.77
C ALA A 445 -20.66 4.54 -3.32
N ASP A 446 -20.61 4.85 -4.59
CA ASP A 446 -19.37 5.19 -5.28
C ASP A 446 -19.57 6.24 -6.37
N GLN A 447 -18.45 6.81 -6.82
CA GLN A 447 -18.40 7.74 -7.93
C GLN A 447 -18.52 7.01 -9.27
N ASP A 448 -18.88 7.78 -10.30
CA ASP A 448 -19.02 7.26 -11.65
C ASP A 448 -17.65 6.99 -12.30
N ALA A 449 -17.46 5.78 -12.83
CA ALA A 449 -16.22 5.36 -13.45
C ALA A 449 -16.04 6.00 -14.84
N GLY A 450 -17.12 6.12 -15.63
CA GLY A 450 -17.12 6.75 -16.96
C GLY A 450 -16.17 6.09 -17.98
N ILE A 451 -15.90 4.78 -17.86
CA ILE A 451 -14.89 4.08 -18.67
C ILE A 451 -15.55 3.16 -19.68
N ARG A 452 -15.11 3.23 -20.94
CA ARG A 452 -15.56 2.29 -21.98
C ARG A 452 -14.70 1.04 -21.98
N VAL A 453 -15.35 -0.13 -22.02
CA VAL A 453 -14.67 -1.43 -22.02
C VAL A 453 -15.24 -2.36 -23.08
N ARG A 454 -14.40 -3.29 -23.55
CA ARG A 454 -14.79 -4.44 -24.38
C ARG A 454 -14.81 -5.68 -23.47
N ILE A 455 -15.92 -6.41 -23.44
CA ILE A 455 -16.10 -7.57 -22.56
C ILE A 455 -16.51 -8.78 -23.39
N ASN A 456 -15.74 -9.85 -23.30
CA ASN A 456 -16.06 -11.13 -23.94
C ASN A 456 -16.52 -12.14 -22.90
N THR A 457 -17.57 -12.88 -23.21
CA THR A 457 -18.08 -14.01 -22.41
C THR A 457 -18.54 -15.12 -23.34
N GLN A 458 -18.94 -16.27 -22.80
CA GLN A 458 -19.60 -17.32 -23.62
C GLN A 458 -20.87 -16.87 -24.36
N PHE A 459 -21.44 -15.71 -24.00
CA PHE A 459 -22.67 -15.18 -24.57
C PHE A 459 -22.42 -14.16 -25.68
N GLY A 460 -21.15 -13.90 -26.01
CA GLY A 460 -20.73 -12.95 -27.03
C GLY A 460 -19.85 -11.84 -26.50
N GLU A 461 -19.45 -10.96 -27.41
CA GLU A 461 -18.74 -9.71 -27.16
C GLU A 461 -19.74 -8.60 -26.82
N GLU A 462 -19.36 -7.68 -25.94
CA GLU A 462 -20.09 -6.43 -25.73
C GLU A 462 -19.10 -5.28 -25.52
N ARG A 463 -19.32 -4.15 -26.20
CA ARG A 463 -18.68 -2.88 -25.90
C ARG A 463 -19.66 -2.02 -25.11
N THR A 464 -19.31 -1.62 -23.90
CA THR A 464 -20.25 -1.00 -22.95
C THR A 464 -19.56 0.10 -22.15
N MET A 465 -20.35 1.07 -21.66
CA MET A 465 -19.87 2.04 -20.68
C MET A 465 -19.97 1.43 -19.28
N VAL A 466 -18.92 1.60 -18.49
CA VAL A 466 -18.90 1.28 -17.07
C VAL A 466 -19.19 2.54 -16.29
N HIS A 467 -20.21 2.45 -15.44
CA HIS A 467 -20.69 3.54 -14.60
C HIS A 467 -20.20 3.35 -13.16
N LYS A 468 -20.90 3.93 -12.19
CA LYS A 468 -20.58 3.80 -10.76
C LYS A 468 -20.64 2.38 -10.22
N ALA A 469 -19.84 2.12 -9.19
CA ALA A 469 -19.91 0.87 -8.44
C ALA A 469 -21.17 0.79 -7.58
N ARG A 470 -21.79 -0.40 -7.53
CA ARG A 470 -23.01 -0.68 -6.75
C ARG A 470 -22.85 -1.79 -5.74
N GLY A 471 -21.91 -2.69 -5.97
CA GLY A 471 -21.74 -3.88 -5.14
C GLY A 471 -20.28 -4.12 -4.76
N LEU A 472 -20.05 -4.49 -3.49
CA LEU A 472 -18.83 -5.14 -3.05
C LEU A 472 -19.18 -6.57 -2.63
N CYS A 473 -18.73 -7.54 -3.42
CA CYS A 473 -18.92 -8.96 -3.16
C CYS A 473 -17.69 -9.55 -2.51
N VAL A 474 -17.85 -10.13 -1.32
CA VAL A 474 -16.73 -10.70 -0.55
C VAL A 474 -16.87 -12.20 -0.39
N PRO A 475 -15.75 -12.97 -0.41
CA PRO A 475 -15.80 -14.40 -0.12
C PRO A 475 -16.49 -14.66 1.22
N ALA A 476 -17.36 -15.67 1.24
CA ALA A 476 -18.21 -16.01 2.37
C ALA A 476 -18.20 -17.51 2.63
N LEU A 477 -18.07 -17.88 3.90
CA LEU A 477 -18.33 -19.25 4.35
C LEU A 477 -19.84 -19.42 4.50
N LYS A 478 -20.38 -20.51 3.94
CA LYS A 478 -21.79 -20.88 4.07
C LYS A 478 -21.94 -22.04 5.02
N ASN A 479 -22.84 -21.85 5.99
CA ASN A 479 -23.14 -22.78 7.07
C ASN A 479 -21.84 -23.31 7.72
N PRO A 480 -20.91 -22.42 8.11
CA PRO A 480 -19.65 -22.86 8.68
C PRO A 480 -19.90 -23.70 9.93
N THR A 481 -19.18 -24.81 10.05
CA THR A 481 -19.17 -25.68 11.23
C THR A 481 -17.87 -25.45 12.01
N GLY A 482 -17.74 -26.08 13.19
CA GLY A 482 -16.57 -25.91 14.03
C GLY A 482 -16.58 -24.64 14.89
N THR A 483 -15.49 -24.43 15.61
CA THR A 483 -15.29 -23.29 16.51
C THR A 483 -15.05 -22.00 15.74
N GLU A 484 -15.33 -20.85 16.36
CA GLU A 484 -15.08 -19.55 15.73
C GLU A 484 -13.64 -19.39 15.22
N ARG A 485 -12.65 -19.85 15.99
CA ARG A 485 -11.24 -19.80 15.60
C ARG A 485 -10.96 -20.61 14.33
N GLU A 486 -11.57 -21.78 14.18
CA GLU A 486 -11.45 -22.60 12.96
C GLU A 486 -12.11 -21.91 11.77
N GLN A 487 -13.30 -21.34 11.97
CA GLN A 487 -14.02 -20.60 10.93
C GLN A 487 -13.24 -19.36 10.48
N LEU A 488 -12.60 -18.63 11.39
CA LEU A 488 -11.78 -17.46 11.04
C LEU A 488 -10.53 -17.87 10.25
N ARG A 489 -9.88 -18.99 10.60
CA ARG A 489 -8.76 -19.54 9.82
C ARG A 489 -9.18 -19.99 8.43
N GLU A 490 -10.35 -20.61 8.32
CA GLU A 490 -10.90 -21.01 7.02
C GLU A 490 -11.27 -19.79 6.17
N LEU A 491 -11.83 -18.75 6.79
CA LEU A 491 -12.15 -17.49 6.12
C LEU A 491 -10.89 -16.75 5.64
N ASP A 492 -9.83 -16.74 6.44
CA ASP A 492 -8.52 -16.16 6.08
C ASP A 492 -7.92 -16.89 4.86
N LYS A 493 -7.95 -18.23 4.87
CA LYS A 493 -7.60 -19.05 3.69
C LYS A 493 -8.47 -18.73 2.48
N LEU A 494 -9.76 -18.51 2.67
CA LEU A 494 -10.69 -18.19 1.58
C LEU A 494 -10.37 -16.83 0.95
N GLN A 495 -10.05 -15.83 1.77
CA GLN A 495 -9.76 -14.46 1.33
C GLN A 495 -8.39 -14.34 0.68
N THR A 496 -7.45 -15.16 1.12
CA THR A 496 -6.15 -15.33 0.45
C THR A 496 -6.22 -16.21 -0.78
N GLN A 497 -7.34 -16.90 -1.03
CA GLN A 497 -7.57 -17.75 -2.21
C GLN A 497 -8.47 -17.13 -3.29
N PHE A 498 -9.27 -16.12 -2.93
CA PHE A 498 -10.24 -15.55 -3.85
C PHE A 498 -10.36 -14.05 -3.62
N PRO A 499 -10.22 -13.22 -4.67
CA PRO A 499 -10.30 -11.79 -4.53
C PRO A 499 -11.73 -11.37 -4.18
N HIS A 500 -11.87 -10.22 -3.50
CA HIS A 500 -13.14 -9.50 -3.46
C HIS A 500 -13.50 -9.05 -4.87
N LEU A 501 -14.79 -8.88 -5.15
CA LEU A 501 -15.27 -8.39 -6.44
C LEU A 501 -16.01 -7.06 -6.24
N LYS A 502 -15.64 -6.05 -7.02
CA LYS A 502 -16.34 -4.78 -7.12
C LYS A 502 -17.20 -4.76 -8.37
N CYS A 503 -18.51 -4.60 -8.21
CA CYS A 503 -19.49 -4.67 -9.28
C CYS A 503 -19.96 -3.27 -9.68
N TYR A 504 -19.66 -2.90 -10.92
CA TYR A 504 -20.02 -1.64 -11.56
C TYR A 504 -21.25 -1.79 -12.44
N GLU A 505 -22.12 -0.78 -12.47
CA GLU A 505 -23.20 -0.70 -13.44
C GLU A 505 -22.64 -0.60 -14.86
N ILE A 506 -23.29 -1.25 -15.83
CA ILE A 506 -22.99 -1.09 -17.25
C ILE A 506 -24.27 -0.79 -18.02
N ASP A 507 -24.16 -0.08 -19.15
CA ASP A 507 -25.31 0.22 -20.02
C ASP A 507 -26.06 -1.05 -20.43
N GLY A 508 -25.31 -2.13 -20.60
CA GLY A 508 -25.76 -3.48 -20.84
C GLY A 508 -26.37 -3.70 -22.23
N ALA A 509 -26.24 -4.91 -22.75
CA ALA A 509 -26.88 -5.38 -23.96
C ALA A 509 -27.58 -6.73 -23.71
N LEU A 510 -28.56 -7.07 -24.56
CA LEU A 510 -29.03 -8.45 -24.63
C LEU A 510 -27.91 -9.33 -25.18
N PRO A 511 -27.76 -10.57 -24.69
CA PRO A 511 -26.75 -11.49 -25.21
C PRO A 511 -27.00 -11.75 -26.71
N GLU A 512 -25.94 -11.71 -27.51
CA GLU A 512 -26.00 -11.90 -28.97
C GLU A 512 -26.51 -13.31 -29.34
N ARG A 513 -26.23 -14.29 -28.47
CA ARG A 513 -26.68 -15.68 -28.61
C ARG A 513 -27.89 -15.93 -27.73
N ASN A 514 -28.89 -16.63 -28.27
CA ASN A 514 -30.12 -17.00 -27.58
C ASN A 514 -29.79 -17.84 -26.32
N GLY A 515 -29.72 -17.17 -25.17
CA GLY A 515 -29.05 -17.67 -23.95
C GLY A 515 -29.93 -18.51 -23.05
N LEU A 516 -30.49 -19.61 -23.57
CA LEU A 516 -31.11 -20.61 -22.69
C LEU A 516 -30.01 -21.52 -22.12
N VAL A 517 -29.93 -21.59 -20.80
CA VAL A 517 -28.91 -22.38 -20.09
C VAL A 517 -29.55 -23.29 -19.06
N HIS A 518 -28.96 -24.47 -18.84
CA HIS A 518 -29.24 -25.23 -17.62
C HIS A 518 -28.27 -24.75 -16.54
N LEU A 519 -28.78 -24.49 -15.35
CA LEU A 519 -27.99 -24.06 -14.21
C LEU A 519 -28.18 -25.07 -13.08
N ARG A 520 -27.09 -25.62 -12.57
CA ARG A 520 -27.10 -26.36 -11.31
C ARG A 520 -26.32 -25.60 -10.26
N THR A 521 -26.94 -25.42 -9.11
CA THR A 521 -26.30 -24.94 -7.90
C THR A 521 -26.53 -25.92 -6.76
N GLN A 522 -25.90 -25.66 -5.63
CA GLN A 522 -26.17 -26.32 -4.36
C GLN A 522 -27.62 -26.16 -3.82
N PHE A 523 -28.45 -25.31 -4.44
CA PHE A 523 -29.84 -25.10 -4.01
C PHE A 523 -30.86 -25.78 -4.93
N SER A 524 -30.54 -25.88 -6.23
CA SER A 524 -31.49 -26.32 -7.25
C SER A 524 -30.77 -26.70 -8.55
N LEU A 525 -31.41 -27.59 -9.32
CA LEU A 525 -31.23 -27.69 -10.77
C LEU A 525 -32.36 -26.90 -11.43
N GLU A 526 -32.01 -25.97 -12.31
CA GLU A 526 -32.95 -25.18 -13.10
C GLU A 526 -32.66 -25.36 -14.58
N GLU A 527 -33.70 -25.74 -15.33
CA GLU A 527 -33.57 -26.04 -16.75
C GLU A 527 -34.07 -24.89 -17.61
N ARG A 528 -33.36 -24.64 -18.73
CA ARG A 528 -33.76 -23.66 -19.75
C ARG A 528 -33.96 -22.25 -19.18
N VAL A 529 -33.11 -21.83 -18.25
CA VAL A 529 -33.09 -20.49 -17.67
C VAL A 529 -32.75 -19.49 -18.76
N ARG A 530 -33.56 -18.43 -18.89
CA ARG A 530 -33.33 -17.35 -19.87
C ARG A 530 -32.32 -16.36 -19.33
N VAL A 531 -31.24 -16.16 -20.07
CA VAL A 531 -30.26 -15.09 -19.84
C VAL A 531 -30.73 -13.81 -20.52
N GLY A 532 -30.98 -12.78 -19.72
CA GLY A 532 -31.44 -11.45 -20.13
C GLY A 532 -30.29 -10.46 -20.30
N LYS A 533 -30.61 -9.16 -20.21
CA LYS A 533 -29.66 -8.06 -20.40
C LYS A 533 -28.53 -8.13 -19.36
N SER A 534 -27.30 -7.83 -19.79
CA SER A 534 -26.19 -7.58 -18.87
C SER A 534 -26.46 -6.33 -18.01
N GLN A 535 -26.03 -6.34 -16.75
CA GLN A 535 -26.27 -5.24 -15.80
C GLN A 535 -25.02 -4.77 -15.07
N HIS A 536 -24.11 -5.69 -14.76
CA HIS A 536 -22.91 -5.34 -14.01
C HIS A 536 -21.65 -5.94 -14.62
N LEU A 537 -20.54 -5.23 -14.48
CA LEU A 537 -19.19 -5.76 -14.60
C LEU A 537 -18.58 -5.84 -13.20
N CYS A 538 -18.35 -7.04 -12.70
CA CYS A 538 -17.67 -7.29 -11.44
C CYS A 538 -16.19 -7.57 -11.69
N VAL A 539 -15.33 -6.79 -11.08
CA VAL A 539 -13.87 -6.86 -11.26
C VAL A 539 -13.19 -7.22 -9.95
N PRO A 540 -12.08 -7.97 -9.98
CA PRO A 540 -11.32 -8.30 -8.78
C PRO A 540 -10.72 -7.03 -8.19
N VAL A 541 -10.72 -6.93 -6.86
CA VAL A 541 -10.26 -5.75 -6.13
C VAL A 541 -9.52 -6.18 -4.87
N GLU A 542 -8.41 -5.50 -4.58
CA GLU A 542 -7.76 -5.59 -3.27
C GLU A 542 -8.47 -4.68 -2.28
N LYS A 543 -8.73 -5.24 -1.10
CA LYS A 543 -9.41 -4.56 -0.02
C LYS A 543 -8.43 -4.30 1.12
N LYS A 544 -8.33 -3.04 1.53
CA LYS A 544 -7.79 -2.68 2.84
C LYS A 544 -8.94 -2.18 3.71
N ILE A 545 -9.21 -2.89 4.80
CA ILE A 545 -10.23 -2.49 5.76
C ILE A 545 -9.67 -1.34 6.59
N ARG A 546 -10.36 -0.21 6.58
CA ARG A 546 -10.16 0.85 7.57
C ARG A 546 -11.41 0.88 8.43
N PHE A 547 -11.25 0.46 9.67
CA PHE A 547 -12.26 0.72 10.69
C PHE A 547 -12.21 2.21 10.98
N LEU A 548 -13.37 2.89 10.96
CA LEU A 548 -13.50 4.26 11.44
C LEU A 548 -13.34 4.25 12.97
N LYS A 549 -12.10 4.07 13.43
CA LYS A 549 -11.75 4.26 14.83
C LYS A 549 -11.71 5.76 15.10
N GLU A 550 -12.33 6.21 16.19
CA GLU A 550 -12.19 7.61 16.61
C GLU A 550 -10.71 7.84 16.96
N VAL A 551 -10.11 8.89 16.38
CA VAL A 551 -8.72 9.27 16.65
C VAL A 551 -8.72 10.53 17.50
N ASP A 552 -8.28 10.40 18.75
CA ASP A 552 -8.00 11.55 19.60
C ASP A 552 -6.56 11.96 19.42
N THR A 553 -6.35 13.21 19.01
CA THR A 553 -5.02 13.81 18.94
C THR A 553 -4.89 14.85 20.04
N PHE A 554 -3.92 14.63 20.91
CA PHE A 554 -3.57 15.55 21.98
C PHE A 554 -2.18 16.12 21.71
N PHE A 555 -2.07 17.42 21.42
CA PHE A 555 -0.79 18.02 21.01
C PHE A 555 0.13 18.34 22.19
N ASP A 556 -0.43 18.60 23.37
CA ASP A 556 0.30 19.04 24.56
C ASP A 556 -0.12 18.26 25.79
N SER A 557 0.02 16.93 25.71
CA SER A 557 -0.17 16.06 26.87
C SER A 557 0.95 16.27 27.87
N ILE A 558 0.61 16.18 29.16
CA ILE A 558 1.57 16.35 30.26
C ILE A 558 1.67 15.04 31.01
N ALA A 559 2.88 14.52 31.16
CA ALA A 559 3.17 13.41 32.07
C ALA A 559 4.06 13.86 33.22
N ARG A 560 3.81 13.33 34.42
CA ARG A 560 4.74 13.45 35.56
C ARG A 560 5.13 12.06 35.98
N ILE A 561 6.43 11.76 35.88
CA ILE A 561 6.99 10.44 36.17
C ILE A 561 8.00 10.55 37.30
N THR A 562 7.93 9.62 38.24
CA THR A 562 8.97 9.46 39.27
C THR A 562 9.94 8.38 38.80
N ILE A 563 11.18 8.79 38.50
CA ILE A 563 12.27 7.89 38.14
C ILE A 563 13.15 7.67 39.37
N GLU A 564 13.53 6.43 39.64
CA GLU A 564 14.43 6.05 40.71
C GLU A 564 15.48 5.09 40.18
N GLY A 565 16.75 5.30 40.51
CA GLY A 565 17.83 4.40 40.10
C GLY A 565 19.09 4.57 40.95
N PRO A 566 20.20 3.94 40.55
CA PRO A 566 21.46 3.99 41.31
C PRO A 566 22.06 5.41 41.41
N PHE A 567 21.57 6.35 40.59
CA PHE A 567 22.01 7.75 40.57
C PHE A 567 21.10 8.68 41.39
N GLY A 568 20.09 8.14 42.08
CA GLY A 568 19.12 8.89 42.88
C GLY A 568 17.69 8.78 42.36
N SER A 569 16.82 9.68 42.84
CA SER A 569 15.42 9.75 42.41
C SER A 569 15.06 11.17 42.00
N ASP A 570 14.20 11.29 40.99
CA ASP A 570 13.72 12.56 40.47
C ASP A 570 12.27 12.45 39.98
N ILE A 571 11.56 13.58 40.04
CA ILE A 571 10.21 13.71 39.48
C ILE A 571 10.35 14.56 38.22
N VAL A 572 10.13 13.95 37.07
CA VAL A 572 10.28 14.57 35.76
C VAL A 572 8.90 14.91 35.21
N THR A 573 8.72 16.17 34.82
CA THR A 573 7.57 16.59 34.01
C THR A 573 7.97 16.51 32.54
N LEU A 574 7.16 15.80 31.76
CA LEU A 574 7.31 15.62 30.33
C LEU A 574 6.10 16.23 29.62
N SER A 575 6.31 16.76 28.42
CA SER A 575 5.25 17.31 27.58
C SER A 575 5.45 16.91 26.12
N GLY A 576 4.35 16.74 25.39
CA GLY A 576 4.37 16.45 23.95
C GLY A 576 3.12 15.74 23.46
N PRO A 577 3.10 15.30 22.19
CA PRO A 577 1.93 14.71 21.59
C PRO A 577 1.60 13.30 22.12
N THR A 578 0.30 13.01 22.21
CA THR A 578 -0.26 11.67 22.38
C THR A 578 -1.39 11.47 21.36
N ILE A 579 -1.44 10.33 20.68
CA ILE A 579 -2.54 9.95 19.79
C ILE A 579 -3.16 8.64 20.28
N VAL A 580 -4.48 8.67 20.47
CA VAL A 580 -5.28 7.55 20.94
C VAL A 580 -6.30 7.19 19.88
N VAL A 581 -6.53 5.89 19.73
CA VAL A 581 -7.44 5.33 18.73
C VAL A 581 -8.47 4.46 19.45
N VAL A 582 -9.76 4.73 19.26
CA VAL A 582 -10.87 4.10 20.00
C VAL A 582 -11.88 3.45 19.07
N ASN A 583 -12.31 2.22 19.39
CA ASN A 583 -13.20 1.42 18.56
C ASN A 583 -14.70 1.63 18.86
N ILE A 584 -15.19 2.87 18.84
CA ILE A 584 -16.57 3.23 19.26
C ILE A 584 -17.70 2.56 18.47
N GLU A 585 -17.39 1.91 17.36
CA GLU A 585 -18.38 1.13 16.60
C GLU A 585 -18.61 -0.28 17.16
N ASN A 586 -17.78 -0.73 18.10
CA ASN A 586 -17.88 -2.02 18.77
C ASN A 586 -18.01 -1.84 20.28
N VAL A 587 -19.10 -1.18 20.69
CA VAL A 587 -19.53 -1.08 22.08
C VAL A 587 -20.31 -2.35 22.43
N THR A 588 -19.75 -3.18 23.32
CA THR A 588 -20.31 -4.51 23.66
C THR A 588 -20.08 -4.83 25.12
N ASP A 589 -20.95 -5.66 25.70
CA ASP A 589 -20.76 -6.31 27.00
C ASP A 589 -20.03 -7.67 26.80
N SER A 590 -18.71 -7.58 26.61
CA SER A 590 -17.79 -8.68 26.34
C SER A 590 -17.48 -9.52 27.58
N ASP A 591 -17.51 -8.96 28.78
CA ASP A 591 -17.24 -9.69 30.03
C ASP A 591 -18.51 -10.14 30.78
N LYS A 592 -19.69 -9.69 30.31
CA LYS A 592 -21.03 -10.10 30.76
C LYS A 592 -21.37 -9.63 32.15
N ASP A 593 -20.80 -8.51 32.59
CA ASP A 593 -21.13 -7.88 33.86
C ASP A 593 -22.38 -6.97 33.76
N GLY A 594 -22.87 -6.73 32.53
CA GLY A 594 -24.04 -5.91 32.23
C GLY A 594 -23.71 -4.46 31.86
N LEU A 595 -22.43 -4.09 31.80
CA LEU A 595 -21.93 -2.80 31.31
C LEU A 595 -21.34 -2.99 29.92
N GLU A 596 -21.46 -1.97 29.06
CA GLU A 596 -20.83 -2.01 27.75
C GLU A 596 -19.47 -1.33 27.76
N GLU A 597 -18.56 -1.86 26.94
CA GLU A 597 -17.21 -1.35 26.83
C GLU A 597 -16.73 -1.23 25.39
N VAL A 598 -15.63 -0.49 25.24
CA VAL A 598 -14.94 -0.30 23.97
C VAL A 598 -13.42 -0.40 24.15
N GLU A 599 -12.77 -1.06 23.19
CA GLU A 599 -11.31 -1.13 23.12
C GLU A 599 -10.70 0.20 22.65
N THR A 600 -9.57 0.56 23.27
CA THR A 600 -8.79 1.76 22.94
C THR A 600 -7.29 1.45 22.87
N GLN A 601 -6.52 2.26 22.15
CA GLN A 601 -5.08 2.05 21.95
C GLN A 601 -4.33 3.38 21.87
N ILE A 602 -3.20 3.50 22.57
CA ILE A 602 -2.21 4.56 22.31
C ILE A 602 -1.38 4.12 21.10
N VAL A 603 -1.45 4.89 20.01
CA VAL A 603 -0.70 4.59 18.76
C VAL A 603 0.49 5.52 18.57
N HIS A 604 0.51 6.65 19.27
CA HIS A 604 1.63 7.57 19.29
C HIS A 604 1.75 8.22 20.66
N LEU A 605 2.98 8.32 21.16
CA LEU A 605 3.34 8.99 22.40
C LEU A 605 4.77 9.49 22.20
N GLU A 606 5.01 10.78 22.34
CA GLU A 606 6.35 11.36 22.32
C GLU A 606 6.40 12.54 23.27
N LEU A 607 6.89 12.31 24.49
CA LEU A 607 6.94 13.31 25.54
C LEU A 607 8.39 13.62 25.90
N SER A 608 8.75 14.89 25.93
CA SER A 608 10.12 15.32 26.24
C SER A 608 10.16 16.17 27.50
N GLY A 609 11.28 16.10 28.21
CA GLY A 609 11.56 16.93 29.38
C GLY A 609 12.97 16.71 29.91
N THR A 610 13.28 17.31 31.05
CA THR A 610 14.63 17.26 31.62
C THR A 610 14.60 16.69 33.02
N SER A 611 15.32 15.57 33.22
CA SER A 611 15.62 15.04 34.54
C SER A 611 16.85 15.70 35.14
N LYS A 612 16.81 15.99 36.43
CA LYS A 612 17.95 16.48 37.22
C LYS A 612 19.06 15.44 37.35
N ILE A 613 18.73 14.15 37.29
CA ILE A 613 19.67 13.04 37.49
C ILE A 613 20.09 12.37 36.17
N LEU A 614 19.22 12.39 35.15
CA LEU A 614 19.48 11.74 33.85
C LEU A 614 19.72 12.71 32.68
N GLY A 615 19.51 14.02 32.88
CA GLY A 615 19.59 15.01 31.81
C GLY A 615 18.32 15.04 30.94
N PRO A 616 18.39 15.59 29.71
CA PRO A 616 17.27 15.59 28.78
C PRO A 616 16.83 14.16 28.42
N ILE A 617 15.53 13.90 28.53
CA ILE A 617 14.93 12.60 28.21
C ILE A 617 13.75 12.77 27.26
N THR A 618 13.55 11.76 26.40
CA THR A 618 12.38 11.64 25.54
C THR A 618 11.74 10.28 25.79
N LEU A 619 10.47 10.28 26.17
CA LEU A 619 9.64 9.09 26.34
C LEU A 619 8.85 8.87 25.06
N ARG A 620 8.97 7.69 24.45
CA ARG A 620 8.26 7.35 23.21
C ARG A 620 7.41 6.10 23.37
N HIS A 621 6.36 6.00 22.55
CA HIS A 621 5.66 4.74 22.33
C HIS A 621 6.63 3.72 21.74
N ARG A 622 6.68 2.51 22.30
CA ARG A 622 7.53 1.45 21.77
C ARG A 622 6.89 0.86 20.51
N ALA A 623 7.37 1.26 19.34
CA ALA A 623 6.86 0.75 18.07
C ALA A 623 7.31 -0.70 17.83
N THR A 624 6.36 -1.58 17.49
CA THR A 624 6.59 -2.99 17.16
C THR A 624 7.53 -3.22 15.95
N GLU A 625 7.83 -2.18 15.17
CA GLU A 625 8.68 -2.26 13.97
C GLU A 625 10.19 -2.06 14.25
N ALA A 626 10.57 -1.47 15.39
CA ALA A 626 11.97 -1.15 15.69
C ALA A 626 12.83 -2.37 16.12
N LEU A 627 12.22 -3.55 16.27
CA LEU A 627 12.87 -4.76 16.80
C LEU A 627 12.68 -6.00 15.91
N GLY A 628 12.84 -5.87 14.60
CA GLY A 628 12.81 -7.02 13.69
C GLY A 628 11.50 -7.85 13.77
N PRO A 629 11.49 -9.12 13.32
CA PRO A 629 10.27 -9.91 13.30
C PRO A 629 9.71 -10.11 14.71
N VAL A 630 8.49 -9.58 14.90
CA VAL A 630 7.58 -9.67 16.06
C VAL A 630 7.99 -10.74 17.08
N ARG A 631 8.74 -10.33 18.10
CA ARG A 631 8.78 -11.09 19.36
C ARG A 631 7.61 -10.66 20.21
N GLN A 632 6.48 -11.32 19.93
CA GLN A 632 5.20 -11.33 20.66
C GLN A 632 4.18 -10.23 20.27
N PRO A 633 2.94 -10.61 19.90
CA PRO A 633 1.80 -9.70 19.69
C PRO A 633 1.38 -8.86 20.91
N ASP A 634 2.02 -9.05 22.07
CA ASP A 634 1.51 -8.65 23.39
C ASP A 634 2.10 -7.31 23.89
N GLN A 635 2.78 -6.54 23.02
CA GLN A 635 3.46 -5.28 23.38
C GLN A 635 2.79 -4.01 22.83
N LEU A 636 1.50 -4.09 22.49
CA LEU A 636 0.70 -2.92 22.10
C LEU A 636 0.20 -2.19 23.35
N SER A 637 0.20 -0.86 23.33
CA SER A 637 -0.35 -0.04 24.42
C SER A 637 -1.89 0.01 24.37
N MET A 638 -2.53 -1.11 24.73
CA MET A 638 -3.98 -1.31 24.68
C MET A 638 -4.69 -0.80 25.92
N GLY A 639 -6.00 -0.63 25.84
CA GLY A 639 -6.85 -0.18 26.93
C GLY A 639 -8.33 -0.49 26.69
N LYS A 640 -9.16 -0.16 27.67
CA LYS A 640 -10.62 -0.29 27.61
C LYS A 640 -11.27 0.95 28.21
N ILE A 641 -12.42 1.34 27.66
CA ILE A 641 -13.34 2.31 28.26
C ILE A 641 -14.65 1.56 28.53
N GLU A 642 -15.07 1.52 29.79
CA GLU A 642 -16.26 0.81 30.26
C GLU A 642 -17.19 1.81 30.94
N GLU A 643 -18.44 1.86 30.51
CA GLU A 643 -19.42 2.76 31.10
C GLU A 643 -19.80 2.32 32.53
N ARG A 644 -20.16 3.27 33.39
CA ARG A 644 -20.62 2.93 34.75
C ARG A 644 -22.12 2.64 34.85
N VAL A 645 -22.86 2.93 33.79
CA VAL A 645 -24.31 2.74 33.72
C VAL A 645 -24.67 2.38 32.27
N ASN A 646 -25.51 1.36 32.10
CA ASN A 646 -25.97 0.85 30.80
C ASN A 646 -27.50 0.94 30.68
N ASN A 647 -28.04 2.13 30.42
CA ASN A 647 -29.45 2.38 30.11
C ASN A 647 -29.76 2.29 28.59
N ILE A 648 -28.77 2.46 27.72
CA ILE A 648 -28.87 2.59 26.26
C ILE A 648 -27.91 1.61 25.59
N HIS A 649 -28.42 0.41 25.31
CA HIS A 649 -27.64 -0.62 24.64
C HIS A 649 -27.06 -0.20 23.27
N GLY A 650 -25.80 -0.57 23.05
CA GLY A 650 -24.98 -0.29 21.88
C GLY A 650 -24.45 1.14 21.81
N VAL A 651 -24.47 1.90 22.90
CA VAL A 651 -24.02 3.30 22.97
C VAL A 651 -23.26 3.53 24.27
N LEU A 652 -21.97 3.85 24.17
CA LEU A 652 -21.15 4.17 25.33
C LEU A 652 -21.73 5.37 26.10
N GLU A 653 -22.19 5.19 27.33
CA GLU A 653 -22.87 6.22 28.14
C GLU A 653 -21.91 7.22 28.76
N ILE A 654 -21.27 8.00 27.90
CA ILE A 654 -20.43 9.14 28.25
C ILE A 654 -20.63 10.24 27.20
N PRO A 655 -20.57 11.53 27.58
CA PRO A 655 -20.52 12.62 26.62
C PRO A 655 -19.40 12.46 25.58
N PRO A 656 -19.63 12.84 24.30
CA PRO A 656 -20.83 13.47 23.75
C PRO A 656 -21.90 12.46 23.29
N PHE A 657 -21.67 11.15 23.43
CA PHE A 657 -22.61 10.12 22.96
C PHE A 657 -23.92 10.15 23.75
N THR A 658 -23.83 10.47 25.05
CA THR A 658 -24.98 10.81 25.90
C THR A 658 -24.80 12.18 26.57
N PRO A 659 -25.87 12.90 26.94
CA PRO A 659 -25.74 14.21 27.59
C PRO A 659 -25.03 14.17 28.95
N THR A 660 -25.08 13.01 29.62
CA THR A 660 -24.56 12.76 30.96
C THR A 660 -24.05 11.32 31.05
N GLY A 661 -23.05 11.08 31.89
CA GLY A 661 -22.51 9.74 32.10
C GLY A 661 -21.02 9.80 32.45
N THR A 662 -20.47 8.67 32.86
CA THR A 662 -19.06 8.51 33.21
C THR A 662 -18.60 7.11 32.86
N ALA A 663 -17.34 6.97 32.48
CA ALA A 663 -16.73 5.68 32.19
C ALA A 663 -15.44 5.51 32.97
N ASP A 664 -15.12 4.27 33.32
CA ASP A 664 -13.79 3.87 33.75
C ASP A 664 -12.94 3.57 32.52
N SER A 665 -11.73 4.13 32.48
CA SER A 665 -10.82 4.03 31.36
C SER A 665 -9.44 3.63 31.85
N PHE A 666 -8.80 2.69 31.16
CA PHE A 666 -7.42 2.34 31.45
C PHE A 666 -6.60 2.09 30.19
N PHE A 667 -5.28 2.17 30.32
CA PHE A 667 -4.29 1.75 29.34
C PHE A 667 -3.18 0.96 30.01
N ASP A 668 -2.76 -0.13 29.37
CA ASP A 668 -1.52 -0.84 29.68
C ASP A 668 -0.42 -0.31 28.76
N VAL A 669 0.38 0.64 29.27
CA VAL A 669 1.31 1.41 28.42
C VAL A 669 2.69 0.78 28.35
N PHE A 670 3.17 0.55 27.12
CA PHE A 670 4.54 0.18 26.80
C PHE A 670 5.28 1.36 26.17
N PHE A 671 6.42 1.72 26.75
CA PHE A 671 7.19 2.89 26.36
C PHE A 671 8.70 2.63 26.40
N GLU A 672 9.43 3.49 25.69
CA GLU A 672 10.87 3.62 25.80
C GLU A 672 11.24 5.02 26.29
N ILE A 673 12.38 5.14 26.98
CA ILE A 673 12.97 6.40 27.42
C ILE A 673 14.36 6.48 26.80
N GLU A 674 14.57 7.45 25.92
CA GLU A 674 15.86 7.82 25.36
C GLU A 674 16.51 8.92 26.20
N LEU A 675 17.80 8.75 26.53
CA LEU A 675 18.60 9.75 27.21
C LEU A 675 19.47 10.50 26.19
N LEU A 676 19.14 11.75 25.88
CA LEU A 676 19.70 12.46 24.74
C LEU A 676 21.12 13.03 24.98
N ASN A 677 21.58 13.13 26.22
CA ASN A 677 22.95 13.47 26.61
C ASN A 677 23.13 13.20 28.12
N PRO A 678 23.21 11.93 28.55
CA PRO A 678 23.21 11.63 29.97
C PRO A 678 24.53 12.11 30.64
N PRO A 679 24.50 12.50 31.92
CA PRO A 679 25.71 12.84 32.68
C PRO A 679 26.77 11.73 32.61
N ALA A 680 28.05 12.09 32.69
CA ALA A 680 29.18 11.14 32.57
C ALA A 680 29.16 9.97 33.59
N LEU A 681 28.35 10.08 34.64
CA LEU A 681 28.17 9.04 35.67
C LEU A 681 27.15 7.97 35.26
N VAL A 682 26.35 8.21 34.22
CA VAL A 682 25.38 7.24 33.70
C VAL A 682 26.08 6.34 32.66
N PRO A 683 26.07 5.01 32.84
CA PRO A 683 26.65 4.07 31.90
C PRO A 683 26.07 4.20 30.49
N ARG A 684 26.89 3.95 29.47
CA ARG A 684 26.50 4.15 28.06
C ARG A 684 25.41 3.18 27.61
N GLU A 685 25.32 2.03 28.25
CA GLU A 685 24.30 1.01 28.05
C GLU A 685 22.90 1.46 28.48
N LEU A 686 22.77 2.51 29.30
CA LEU A 686 21.48 3.04 29.74
C LEU A 686 20.92 4.15 28.83
N ARG A 687 21.42 4.27 27.59
CA ARG A 687 20.95 5.29 26.64
C ARG A 687 19.50 5.11 26.21
N LEU A 688 19.03 3.87 26.18
CA LEU A 688 17.66 3.52 25.87
C LEU A 688 17.16 2.56 26.94
N LEU A 689 16.06 2.92 27.58
CA LEU A 689 15.39 2.12 28.60
C LEU A 689 13.98 1.79 28.13
N HIS A 690 13.45 0.63 28.49
CA HIS A 690 12.06 0.27 28.20
C HIS A 690 11.45 -0.57 29.32
N ASN A 691 10.12 -0.67 29.36
CA ASN A 691 9.42 -1.56 30.27
C ASN A 691 9.03 -2.88 29.60
N GLU A 692 9.15 -4.00 30.32
CA GLU A 692 8.58 -5.29 29.93
C GLU A 692 7.23 -5.57 30.58
N THR A 693 7.00 -5.02 31.78
CA THR A 693 5.68 -5.02 32.43
C THR A 693 4.95 -3.74 32.05
N PRO A 694 3.72 -3.80 31.51
CA PRO A 694 3.00 -2.59 31.11
C PRO A 694 2.76 -1.68 32.31
N LYS A 695 2.77 -0.38 32.06
CA LYS A 695 2.38 0.60 33.06
C LYS A 695 0.86 0.75 33.01
N HIS A 696 0.16 0.15 33.97
CA HIS A 696 -1.31 0.19 34.04
C HIS A 696 -1.80 1.56 34.51
N MET A 697 -2.21 2.40 33.56
CA MET A 697 -2.67 3.78 33.73
C MET A 697 -4.20 3.80 33.77
N ARG A 698 -4.81 4.31 34.84
CA ARG A 698 -6.28 4.30 35.03
C ARG A 698 -6.85 5.70 35.31
N ALA A 699 -8.07 5.96 34.84
CA ALA A 699 -8.83 7.18 35.12
C ALA A 699 -10.34 6.89 35.13
N THR A 700 -11.10 7.75 35.80
CA THR A 700 -12.53 7.90 35.52
C THR A 700 -12.71 9.14 34.65
N ILE A 701 -13.35 8.98 33.50
CA ILE A 701 -13.55 10.04 32.52
C ILE A 701 -15.03 10.42 32.41
N THR A 702 -15.28 11.69 32.11
CA THR A 702 -16.62 12.29 31.99
C THR A 702 -16.94 12.77 30.58
N HIS A 703 -16.00 12.61 29.65
CA HIS A 703 -16.18 12.92 28.24
C HIS A 703 -15.23 12.08 27.38
N LYS A 704 -15.57 11.94 26.10
CA LYS A 704 -14.73 11.38 25.05
C LYS A 704 -14.56 12.40 23.90
N PRO A 705 -13.34 12.86 23.56
CA PRO A 705 -12.08 12.65 24.29
C PRO A 705 -12.16 13.12 25.75
N PRO A 706 -11.29 12.59 26.65
CA PRO A 706 -11.20 13.03 28.04
C PRO A 706 -11.10 14.55 28.17
N ARG A 707 -11.78 15.12 29.16
CA ARG A 707 -11.79 16.56 29.40
C ARG A 707 -10.42 17.06 29.88
N LYS A 708 -10.21 18.36 29.76
CA LYS A 708 -9.05 19.01 30.38
C LYS A 708 -9.02 18.73 31.88
N GLY A 709 -7.85 18.32 32.35
CA GLY A 709 -7.62 17.98 33.75
C GLY A 709 -8.01 16.55 34.14
N GLU A 710 -8.59 15.75 33.24
CA GLU A 710 -8.76 14.32 33.49
C GLU A 710 -7.41 13.62 33.34
N THR A 711 -6.94 13.02 34.44
CA THR A 711 -5.60 12.49 34.57
C THR A 711 -5.64 10.98 34.80
N TYR A 712 -4.90 10.25 33.97
CA TYR A 712 -4.61 8.84 34.17
C TYR A 712 -3.47 8.68 35.16
N GLU A 713 -3.62 7.77 36.12
CA GLU A 713 -2.63 7.54 37.17
C GLU A 713 -2.22 6.06 37.26
N SER A 714 -0.97 5.85 37.61
CA SER A 714 -0.43 4.53 37.92
C SER A 714 0.55 4.62 39.09
N PRO A 715 0.17 4.19 40.29
CA PRO A 715 1.03 4.21 41.48
C PRO A 715 2.03 3.03 41.51
N GLU A 716 1.86 2.04 40.63
CA GLU A 716 2.63 0.80 40.62
C GLU A 716 4.12 1.04 40.30
N VAL A 717 5.01 0.22 40.85
CA VAL A 717 6.44 0.32 40.59
C VAL A 717 6.84 -0.72 39.55
N ILE A 718 7.45 -0.27 38.45
CA ILE A 718 7.98 -1.15 37.40
C ILE A 718 9.48 -0.94 37.23
N GLU A 719 10.20 -2.03 36.92
CA GLU A 719 11.61 -1.99 36.54
C GLU A 719 11.75 -1.74 35.04
N LEU A 720 12.76 -0.95 34.67
CA LEU A 720 13.13 -0.72 33.28
C LEU A 720 14.34 -1.58 32.89
N PHE A 721 14.39 -1.93 31.61
CA PHE A 721 15.40 -2.77 31.00
C PHE A 721 16.19 -1.98 29.97
N ASP A 722 17.47 -2.32 29.82
CA ASP A 722 18.31 -1.78 28.75
C ASP A 722 17.91 -2.35 27.38
N GLU A 723 18.48 -1.83 26.30
CA GLU A 723 18.22 -2.30 24.92
C GLU A 723 18.44 -3.82 24.74
N SER A 724 19.31 -4.43 25.53
CA SER A 724 19.60 -5.87 25.49
C SER A 724 18.66 -6.73 26.34
N GLY A 725 17.64 -6.13 26.95
CA GLY A 725 16.67 -6.83 27.82
C GLY A 725 17.24 -7.18 29.19
N ARG A 726 18.29 -6.49 29.65
CA ARG A 726 18.84 -6.70 31.00
C ARG A 726 18.25 -5.68 31.97
N PRO A 727 17.99 -6.07 33.24
CA PRO A 727 17.53 -5.14 34.27
C PRO A 727 18.51 -3.96 34.41
N SER A 728 17.99 -2.73 34.28
CA SER A 728 18.82 -1.52 34.31
C SER A 728 19.11 -1.01 35.72
N GLY A 729 18.37 -1.50 36.72
CA GLY A 729 18.33 -0.92 38.07
C GLY A 729 17.60 0.43 38.15
N VAL A 730 17.03 0.92 37.04
CA VAL A 730 16.14 2.08 36.98
C VAL A 730 14.70 1.60 37.10
N ARG A 731 13.91 2.31 37.89
CA ARG A 731 12.49 2.02 38.17
C ARG A 731 11.64 3.25 37.93
N VAL A 732 10.42 3.02 37.45
CA VAL A 732 9.38 4.04 37.34
C VAL A 732 8.32 3.75 38.39
N ARG A 733 7.97 4.76 39.20
CA ARG A 733 6.97 4.65 40.26
C ARG A 733 5.69 5.38 39.87
N ASN A 734 5.35 6.44 40.61
CA ASN A 734 4.17 7.25 40.35
C ASN A 734 4.27 7.88 38.96
N VAL A 735 3.31 7.55 38.10
CA VAL A 735 3.10 8.17 36.80
C VAL A 735 1.72 8.77 36.78
N SER A 736 1.64 10.01 36.31
CA SER A 736 0.39 10.65 35.93
C SER A 736 0.51 11.11 34.48
N HIS A 737 -0.54 10.96 33.69
CA HIS A 737 -0.64 11.43 32.31
C HIS A 737 -1.96 12.17 32.13
N THR A 738 -1.88 13.40 31.68
CA THR A 738 -3.03 14.25 31.38
C THR A 738 -3.02 14.51 29.88
N PRO A 739 -3.93 13.88 29.10
CA PRO A 739 -3.95 14.03 27.64
C PRO A 739 -4.07 15.49 27.19
N ASN A 740 -4.79 16.34 27.91
CA ASN A 740 -5.01 17.76 27.59
C ASN A 740 -5.61 18.00 26.18
N PRO A 741 -6.95 18.08 26.07
CA PRO A 741 -7.65 18.27 24.79
C PRO A 741 -7.64 19.72 24.29
N GLU A 742 -7.19 20.68 25.10
CA GLU A 742 -7.07 22.06 24.64
C GLU A 742 -5.85 22.19 23.74
N LEU A 743 -6.06 22.78 22.57
CA LEU A 743 -4.94 23.20 21.75
C LEU A 743 -4.17 24.29 22.53
N PRO A 744 -2.82 24.30 22.52
CA PRO A 744 -2.06 25.36 23.18
C PRO A 744 -2.53 26.73 22.68
N ASP A 745 -2.51 27.77 23.52
CA ASP A 745 -3.05 29.14 23.24
C ASP A 745 -2.60 29.76 21.90
N PHE A 746 -1.61 29.16 21.23
CA PHE A 746 -1.21 29.46 19.85
C PHE A 746 -2.17 28.99 18.75
N PHE A 747 -3.12 28.12 19.06
CA PHE A 747 -4.17 27.63 18.16
C PHE A 747 -5.50 28.34 18.45
N VAL A 748 -5.57 29.64 18.15
CA VAL A 748 -6.87 30.32 18.15
C VAL A 748 -7.60 29.99 16.84
N LYS A 749 -8.71 29.24 16.91
CA LYS A 749 -9.73 29.20 15.84
C LYS A 749 -10.31 30.60 15.66
N HIS A 750 -9.69 31.44 14.84
CA HIS A 750 -10.29 32.71 14.43
C HIS A 750 -11.32 32.44 13.34
N PHE A 751 -12.60 32.65 13.65
CA PHE A 751 -13.62 32.88 12.63
C PHE A 751 -13.42 34.28 12.06
N ILE A 752 -12.60 34.41 11.02
CA ILE A 752 -12.47 35.69 10.30
C ILE A 752 -13.64 35.80 9.33
N LYS A 753 -14.63 36.63 9.67
CA LYS A 753 -15.69 37.01 8.74
C LYS A 753 -15.12 38.06 7.78
N VAL A 754 -14.68 37.64 6.60
CA VAL A 754 -14.11 38.52 5.57
C VAL A 754 -15.27 39.17 4.80
N SER A 755 -15.78 40.31 5.25
CA SER A 755 -16.80 41.09 4.50
C SER A 755 -16.21 42.05 3.46
N SER A 756 -14.89 42.03 3.29
CA SER A 756 -14.10 42.75 2.28
C SER A 756 -12.73 42.08 2.22
N THR A 757 -12.07 42.01 1.06
CA THR A 757 -10.81 41.29 0.68
C THR A 757 -9.57 41.45 1.60
N ARG A 758 -9.73 41.43 2.92
CA ARG A 758 -8.69 41.70 3.93
C ARG A 758 -8.93 40.85 5.18
N ALA A 759 -7.92 40.11 5.61
CA ALA A 759 -7.85 39.45 6.90
C ALA A 759 -6.63 39.97 7.66
N PHE A 760 -6.78 40.23 8.96
CA PHE A 760 -5.69 40.62 9.85
C PHE A 760 -5.46 39.50 10.87
N VAL A 761 -4.20 39.12 11.09
CA VAL A 761 -3.80 38.14 12.10
C VAL A 761 -2.78 38.80 13.02
N GLU A 762 -3.06 38.81 14.32
CA GLU A 762 -2.15 39.30 15.36
C GLU A 762 -1.63 38.12 16.19
N LEU A 763 -0.31 38.03 16.40
CA LEU A 763 0.33 37.00 17.22
C LEU A 763 1.27 37.65 18.25
N PRO A 764 1.17 37.31 19.55
CA PRO A 764 2.14 37.70 20.55
C PRO A 764 3.32 36.70 20.61
N LEU A 765 4.57 37.19 20.53
CA LEU A 765 5.77 36.38 20.75
C LEU A 765 6.63 36.95 21.90
N PRO A 766 7.18 36.10 22.78
CA PRO A 766 8.17 36.54 23.75
C PRO A 766 9.58 36.57 23.11
N GLY A 767 10.14 37.78 22.97
CA GLY A 767 11.58 38.01 22.69
C GLY A 767 11.97 38.29 21.23
N THR A 768 13.19 38.82 21.05
CA THR A 768 13.80 39.17 19.76
C THR A 768 14.25 37.91 19.00
N ILE A 769 13.48 37.51 17.98
CA ILE A 769 13.82 36.45 17.03
C ILE A 769 13.69 36.99 15.61
N GLN A 770 14.66 36.70 14.74
CA GLN A 770 14.54 36.90 13.29
C GLN A 770 13.84 35.67 12.69
N ALA A 771 12.69 35.86 12.03
CA ALA A 771 11.93 34.79 11.39
C ALA A 771 12.06 34.86 9.86
N GLN A 772 12.29 33.72 9.21
CA GLN A 772 12.10 33.54 7.77
C GLN A 772 10.91 32.61 7.54
N LEU A 773 10.00 33.01 6.65
CA LEU A 773 8.80 32.25 6.28
C LEU A 773 9.06 31.45 5.01
N LEU A 774 8.78 30.14 5.04
CA LEU A 774 8.72 29.29 3.85
C LEU A 774 7.26 28.92 3.56
N LEU A 775 6.70 29.40 2.44
CA LEU A 775 5.38 29.00 1.96
C LEU A 775 5.53 27.75 1.09
N LEU A 776 4.98 26.63 1.54
CA LEU A 776 4.74 25.49 0.65
C LEU A 776 3.49 25.80 -0.17
N ARG A 777 3.60 25.92 -1.49
CA ARG A 777 2.42 26.01 -2.36
C ARG A 777 1.54 24.79 -2.09
N PRO A 778 0.20 24.93 -2.05
CA PRO A 778 -0.66 23.76 -2.11
C PRO A 778 -0.39 23.06 -3.45
N ALA A 779 0.06 21.81 -3.38
CA ALA A 779 0.23 20.98 -4.57
C ALA A 779 -1.16 20.49 -5.03
N PHE A 780 -1.91 21.38 -5.69
CA PHE A 780 -3.06 20.98 -6.51
C PHE A 780 -2.82 21.47 -7.94
N THR A 781 -2.02 20.71 -8.68
CA THR A 781 -1.93 20.83 -10.14
C THR A 781 -3.01 19.95 -10.75
N PHE A 782 -4.11 20.54 -11.23
CA PHE A 782 -4.98 19.84 -12.18
C PHE A 782 -4.20 19.69 -13.48
N LYS A 783 -3.78 18.45 -13.78
CA LYS A 783 -3.07 18.10 -15.01
C LYS A 783 -3.98 18.34 -16.22
N GLU A 784 -3.37 18.88 -17.26
CA GLU A 784 -3.94 19.31 -18.54
C GLU A 784 -5.00 18.34 -19.12
N ALA A 785 -6.09 18.91 -19.62
CA ALA A 785 -7.01 18.20 -20.50
C ALA A 785 -6.29 17.84 -21.82
N PRO A 786 -6.55 16.67 -22.42
CA PRO A 786 -5.98 16.34 -23.73
C PRO A 786 -6.44 17.35 -24.78
N ALA A 787 -5.52 17.73 -25.68
CA ALA A 787 -5.79 18.66 -26.76
C ALA A 787 -7.03 18.22 -27.57
N GLY A 788 -8.09 19.03 -27.54
CA GLY A 788 -9.26 18.86 -28.42
C GLY A 788 -10.66 18.98 -27.83
N VAL A 789 -10.85 19.45 -26.59
CA VAL A 789 -12.21 19.74 -26.05
C VAL A 789 -12.26 21.15 -25.47
N ASP A 790 -12.48 22.14 -26.32
CA ASP A 790 -12.87 23.48 -25.88
C ASP A 790 -14.36 23.48 -25.50
N SER A 791 -14.64 24.07 -24.32
CA SER A 791 -15.94 24.42 -23.73
C SER A 791 -16.76 23.30 -23.06
N ILE A 792 -16.87 23.37 -21.72
CA ILE A 792 -18.15 23.36 -20.94
C ILE A 792 -17.91 23.28 -19.39
N PHE A 793 -16.72 22.94 -18.88
CA PHE A 793 -16.47 22.95 -17.43
C PHE A 793 -15.54 24.10 -17.01
N GLY A 794 -16.11 25.12 -16.34
CA GLY A 794 -15.35 26.22 -15.76
C GLY A 794 -14.65 25.79 -14.47
N LEU A 795 -13.35 25.54 -14.54
CA LEU A 795 -12.49 25.34 -13.37
C LEU A 795 -12.16 26.70 -12.72
N ALA A 796 -12.33 26.81 -11.41
CA ALA A 796 -11.90 27.97 -10.64
C ALA A 796 -10.38 27.89 -10.41
N ASN A 797 -9.61 28.77 -11.05
CA ASN A 797 -8.20 28.96 -10.73
C ASN A 797 -8.10 30.00 -9.60
N ILE A 798 -7.49 29.64 -8.47
CA ILE A 798 -7.15 30.59 -7.40
C ILE A 798 -5.63 30.82 -7.45
N GLU A 799 -5.20 32.04 -7.77
CA GLU A 799 -3.79 32.44 -7.73
C GLU A 799 -3.51 33.27 -6.47
N LEU A 800 -2.63 32.77 -5.60
CA LEU A 800 -2.07 33.55 -4.49
C LEU A 800 -0.83 34.29 -5.00
N SER A 801 -0.93 35.61 -5.21
CA SER A 801 0.15 36.36 -5.86
C SER A 801 1.12 37.04 -4.89
N GLN A 802 0.71 37.51 -3.70
CA GLN A 802 1.63 38.12 -2.73
C GLN A 802 1.16 38.00 -1.26
N ILE A 803 2.06 37.55 -0.37
CA ILE A 803 1.93 37.71 1.09
C ILE A 803 3.02 38.70 1.54
N GLY A 804 2.62 39.89 1.97
CA GLY A 804 3.53 40.91 2.50
C GLY A 804 3.55 40.87 4.02
N LEU A 805 4.65 40.47 4.63
CA LEU A 805 4.85 40.55 6.09
C LEU A 805 5.65 41.81 6.45
N SER A 806 5.20 42.54 7.46
CA SER A 806 5.97 43.61 8.10
C SER A 806 6.26 43.23 9.55
N LEU A 807 7.56 43.21 9.87
CA LEU A 807 8.07 43.00 11.23
C LEU A 807 8.23 44.37 11.89
N ASP A 808 7.57 44.59 13.03
CA ASP A 808 7.91 45.70 13.94
C ASP A 808 8.77 45.15 15.09
N PRO A 809 10.11 45.33 15.03
CA PRO A 809 11.02 44.77 16.02
C PRO A 809 10.84 45.39 17.42
N LYS A 810 10.18 46.54 17.55
CA LYS A 810 10.00 47.20 18.87
C LYS A 810 8.85 46.64 19.69
N ALA A 811 7.96 45.84 19.09
CA ALA A 811 6.76 45.35 19.75
C ALA A 811 6.73 43.82 19.97
N GLY A 812 7.71 43.06 19.45
CA GLY A 812 7.65 41.59 19.48
C GLY A 812 6.47 41.04 18.65
N ARG A 813 6.10 41.74 17.58
CA ARG A 813 4.89 41.48 16.77
C ARG A 813 5.26 41.16 15.34
N ILE A 814 4.57 40.17 14.77
CA ILE A 814 4.58 39.88 13.33
C ILE A 814 3.20 40.23 12.79
N SER A 815 3.13 41.08 11.77
CA SER A 815 1.89 41.41 11.08
C SER A 815 2.02 41.08 9.59
N GLY A 816 1.02 40.37 9.05
CA GLY A 816 1.03 39.89 7.67
C GLY A 816 -0.21 40.29 6.90
N LYS A 817 0.00 40.71 5.66
CA LYS A 817 -1.04 40.96 4.68
C LYS A 817 -1.04 39.82 3.66
N VAL A 818 -2.17 39.14 3.51
CA VAL A 818 -2.40 38.16 2.44
C VAL A 818 -3.32 38.83 1.42
N ASP A 819 -2.81 39.12 0.22
CA ASP A 819 -3.62 39.60 -0.90
C ASP A 819 -4.01 38.40 -1.76
N ILE A 820 -5.32 38.13 -1.86
CA ILE A 820 -5.89 37.06 -2.70
C ILE A 820 -6.41 37.71 -3.98
N GLN A 821 -5.86 37.36 -5.15
CA GLN A 821 -6.30 37.91 -6.44
C GLN A 821 -6.89 36.82 -7.35
N ASN A 822 -7.66 37.22 -8.36
CA ASN A 822 -8.19 36.34 -9.41
C ASN A 822 -9.11 35.19 -8.96
N VAL A 823 -9.91 35.39 -7.91
CA VAL A 823 -10.93 34.40 -7.54
C VAL A 823 -12.11 34.46 -8.52
N ARG A 824 -12.25 33.46 -9.40
CA ARG A 824 -13.47 33.25 -10.21
C ARG A 824 -14.20 31.99 -9.75
N SER A 825 -15.34 32.18 -9.10
CA SER A 825 -16.29 31.11 -8.80
C SER A 825 -17.56 31.24 -9.66
N LEU A 826 -18.13 30.10 -10.05
CA LEU A 826 -19.48 29.96 -10.60
C LEU A 826 -20.40 29.25 -9.58
N GLY A 827 -20.42 29.68 -8.31
CA GLY A 827 -21.36 29.13 -7.34
C GLY A 827 -20.99 29.40 -5.88
N GLY A 828 -21.99 29.62 -5.03
CA GLY A 828 -21.87 30.03 -3.63
C GLY A 828 -21.43 28.94 -2.65
N ASP A 829 -20.37 28.20 -2.97
CA ASP A 829 -19.80 27.20 -2.08
C ASP A 829 -18.75 27.83 -1.14
N ARG A 830 -18.71 27.33 0.10
CA ARG A 830 -17.74 27.69 1.13
C ARG A 830 -16.43 26.96 0.82
N HIS A 831 -15.34 27.70 0.65
CA HIS A 831 -14.05 27.11 0.32
C HIS A 831 -13.13 27.04 1.55
N GLN A 832 -12.37 25.95 1.65
CA GLN A 832 -11.40 25.70 2.72
C GLN A 832 -9.98 25.65 2.13
N LEU A 833 -9.06 26.39 2.72
CA LEU A 833 -7.65 26.39 2.35
C LEU A 833 -6.77 26.12 3.58
N PRO A 834 -6.14 24.95 3.69
CA PRO A 834 -5.14 24.69 4.72
C PRO A 834 -3.82 25.40 4.36
N VAL A 835 -3.20 26.03 5.36
CA VAL A 835 -1.92 26.74 5.25
C VAL A 835 -0.99 26.25 6.36
N LEU A 836 0.22 25.82 5.99
CA LEU A 836 1.28 25.45 6.92
C LEU A 836 2.34 26.55 6.99
N ILE A 837 2.59 27.06 8.19
CA ILE A 837 3.64 28.05 8.48
C ILE A 837 4.73 27.36 9.30
N LYS A 838 5.96 27.31 8.76
CA LYS A 838 7.13 26.84 9.51
C LYS A 838 7.91 28.02 10.05
N VAL A 839 8.20 28.00 11.35
CA VAL A 839 9.07 28.98 12.01
C VAL A 839 10.46 28.36 12.18
N LEU A 840 11.44 28.97 11.51
CA LEU A 840 12.83 28.53 11.51
C LEU A 840 13.65 29.30 12.54
N ASP A 841 14.63 28.64 13.14
CA ASP A 841 15.65 29.28 13.96
C ASP A 841 16.69 30.01 13.09
N ALA A 842 17.68 30.64 13.74
CA ALA A 842 18.77 31.35 13.06
C ALA A 842 19.65 30.46 12.17
N ASN A 843 19.53 29.13 12.27
CA ASN A 843 20.27 28.13 11.49
C ASN A 843 19.40 27.47 10.41
N GLY A 844 18.13 27.89 10.24
CA GLY A 844 17.21 27.31 9.27
C GLY A 844 16.53 26.02 9.75
N ILE A 845 16.63 25.68 11.04
CA ILE A 845 16.00 24.49 11.63
C ILE A 845 14.58 24.85 12.07
N PRO A 846 13.54 24.11 11.62
CA PRO A 846 12.18 24.33 12.09
C PRO A 846 12.07 23.98 13.57
N PHE A 847 11.58 24.93 14.39
CA PHE A 847 11.33 24.67 15.81
C PHE A 847 9.86 24.86 16.20
N ALA A 848 9.03 25.40 15.29
CA ALA A 848 7.58 25.39 15.42
C ALA A 848 6.91 25.27 14.05
N GLU A 849 5.81 24.52 13.99
CA GLU A 849 4.93 24.41 12.84
C GLU A 849 3.52 24.86 13.24
N LEU A 850 2.91 25.73 12.44
CA LEU A 850 1.58 26.25 12.67
C LEU A 850 0.68 25.87 11.49
N TRP A 851 -0.36 25.09 11.79
CA TRP A 851 -1.42 24.78 10.84
C TRP A 851 -2.56 25.79 10.99
N MET A 852 -2.93 26.44 9.88
CA MET A 852 -4.04 27.37 9.80
C MET A 852 -5.05 26.89 8.76
N GLU A 853 -6.34 26.95 9.09
CA GLU A 853 -7.41 26.75 8.13
C GLU A 853 -8.08 28.07 7.81
N LEU A 854 -8.05 28.48 6.54
CA LEU A 854 -8.73 29.67 6.05
C LEU A 854 -10.06 29.25 5.40
N PHE A 855 -11.15 29.83 5.88
CA PHE A 855 -12.48 29.69 5.30
C PHE A 855 -12.88 30.99 4.60
N PHE A 856 -13.37 30.91 3.36
CA PHE A 856 -13.87 32.09 2.64
C PHE A 856 -15.12 31.78 1.82
N ASP A 857 -16.01 32.77 1.76
CA ASP A 857 -17.24 32.77 0.97
C ASP A 857 -17.03 33.67 -0.26
N ILE A 858 -17.30 33.16 -1.47
CA ILE A 858 -17.20 33.95 -2.70
C ILE A 858 -18.58 34.49 -3.05
N VAL A 859 -18.78 35.81 -2.92
CA VAL A 859 -20.05 36.44 -3.29
C VAL A 859 -20.16 36.51 -4.82
N PRO A 860 -21.23 36.00 -5.44
CA PRO A 860 -21.41 36.05 -6.88
C PRO A 860 -21.48 37.50 -7.39
N GLY A 861 -20.62 37.88 -8.33
CA GLY A 861 -20.71 39.15 -9.07
C GLY A 861 -19.66 40.22 -8.72
N SER A 862 -18.74 39.99 -7.78
CA SER A 862 -17.61 40.90 -7.57
C SER A 862 -16.55 40.72 -8.66
N LYS A 863 -16.43 41.68 -9.58
CA LYS A 863 -15.23 41.86 -10.42
C LYS A 863 -14.38 42.98 -9.83
N GLY A 864 -13.24 42.63 -9.24
CA GLY A 864 -12.25 43.56 -8.71
C GLY A 864 -11.24 42.84 -7.81
N PRO A 865 -10.04 43.40 -7.61
CA PRO A 865 -8.98 42.79 -6.81
C PRO A 865 -9.34 42.63 -5.34
#